data_AF-A0A9D6LNN8-F1
#
_entry.id   AF-A0A9D6LNN8-F1
#
_cell.length_a   1.000
_cell.length_b   1.000
_cell.length_c   1.000
_cell.angle_alpha   90.00
_cell.angle_beta   90.00
_cell.angle_gamma   90.00
#
_symmetry.space_group_name_H-M   'P 1'
#
loop_
_entity.id
_entity.type
_entity.pdbx_description
1 polymer ?
#
loop_
_entity_poly.entity_id
_entity_poly.type
_entity_poly.pdbx_seq_one_letter_code
_entity_poly.pdbx_strand_id
1 'polypeptide(L)'
;MVFLELALYGIRNFTQLTRLAFKPGLNLIQGGNGTGKSTVCDVLLAVLSSISDATVESLRPRKSSDIGQAGLIFRTKKDRVYRLIRDFVGRKSSLAELDSSNKFHVVMQEEEPIAKFLADESGGLPLKAYEGLFTMRGSWMPSSRAVVVSQAEDRSSSTVPLSSPVPAPETKTIPQDRAQKQKRLEELKVFLAQGDRLAAMEDQLSDLQARSAESKRRLRVVTEKTAELTRLLQQGAGFESLRDLPEDYHLILETSAQQEHLKNEQLATIIEEEEFLKQDLAAMPNQPFFLTKFFIGGGVLVLAALILMVDLNLTGLFQNLVMLLLLTGAGLMGYAGYLDFGKLNKRKGLESKFREAERQRARAEAVFKKENALCIQLLKKTGCADVASLKEKVRTYEQFVRARRELESQRDQFLGKKTIEELQSDVDTLTHQISDLETKLKDSSTLPSDIYLIQEEVRVLEQELAMPLSADPKPRLDPLPMAPGSAEPPRSISSGEASDILSVPFRAGLRTAPVQSVLLDHRTELSNQMTRLIERTGGLNEAEMTLSPDLLPVLTSRTKQPMPWKALSSGQQDICHLILHLAVAQILSQSYPFPLILDNPLPFLDPPHQLMVLDILREIAQNRQVLLLSSVAYPSRASDHLITLK
;
A
#
# COMPACT_ATOMS: atom_id res chain seq x y z
N MET A 1 1.65 -19.88 -15.42
CA MET A 1 2.77 -19.37 -14.62
C MET A 1 2.33 -18.15 -13.85
N VAL A 2 2.65 -18.07 -12.55
CA VAL A 2 2.33 -16.94 -11.68
C VAL A 2 3.61 -16.51 -10.95
N PHE A 3 4.01 -15.25 -11.05
CA PHE A 3 5.16 -14.71 -10.33
C PHE A 3 4.80 -14.50 -8.87
N LEU A 4 5.70 -14.85 -7.97
CA LEU A 4 5.52 -14.76 -6.53
C LEU A 4 6.47 -13.72 -5.92
N GLU A 5 7.72 -13.66 -6.39
CA GLU A 5 8.70 -12.70 -5.89
C GLU A 5 9.76 -12.39 -6.95
N LEU A 6 10.16 -11.12 -7.06
CA LEU A 6 11.36 -10.70 -7.78
C LEU A 6 12.36 -10.08 -6.80
N ALA A 7 13.57 -10.65 -6.74
CA ALA A 7 14.71 -10.11 -6.02
C ALA A 7 15.70 -9.47 -7.00
N LEU A 8 16.16 -8.26 -6.69
CA LEU A 8 17.08 -7.45 -7.50
C LEU A 8 18.26 -7.04 -6.65
N TYR A 9 19.49 -7.20 -7.14
CA TYR A 9 20.68 -6.73 -6.44
C TYR A 9 21.79 -6.31 -7.42
N GLY A 10 22.21 -5.05 -7.33
CA GLY A 10 23.27 -4.48 -8.18
C GLY A 10 22.82 -4.21 -9.62
N ILE A 11 21.54 -3.90 -9.84
CA ILE A 11 20.99 -3.66 -11.19
C ILE A 11 20.50 -2.22 -11.31
N ARG A 12 21.10 -1.43 -12.21
CA ARG A 12 20.79 0.01 -12.41
C ARG A 12 20.64 0.78 -11.09
N ASN A 13 19.41 1.15 -10.72
CA ASN A 13 19.09 1.93 -9.51
C ASN A 13 18.93 1.06 -8.25
N PHE A 14 18.82 -0.27 -8.40
CA PHE A 14 18.70 -1.23 -7.30
C PHE A 14 20.09 -1.68 -6.83
N THR A 15 20.82 -0.77 -6.18
CA THR A 15 22.16 -1.05 -5.63
C THR A 15 22.14 -1.94 -4.39
N GLN A 16 21.04 -1.93 -3.63
CA GLN A 16 20.79 -2.80 -2.48
C GLN A 16 19.81 -3.92 -2.86
N LEU A 17 19.83 -5.01 -2.10
CA LEU A 17 18.89 -6.12 -2.32
C LEU A 17 17.45 -5.63 -2.13
N THR A 18 16.68 -5.61 -3.21
CA THR A 18 15.27 -5.22 -3.21
C THR A 18 14.44 -6.43 -3.60
N ARG A 19 13.41 -6.74 -2.80
CA ARG A 19 12.47 -7.83 -3.05
C ARG A 19 11.08 -7.26 -3.29
N LEU A 20 10.47 -7.65 -4.40
CA LEU A 20 9.11 -7.28 -4.79
C LEU A 20 8.26 -8.55 -4.74
N ALA A 21 7.37 -8.63 -3.75
CA ALA A 21 6.42 -9.73 -3.65
C ALA A 21 5.21 -9.46 -4.56
N PHE A 22 4.78 -10.46 -5.30
CA PHE A 22 3.61 -10.38 -6.18
C PHE A 22 2.51 -11.31 -5.68
N LYS A 23 1.26 -10.93 -5.98
CA LYS A 23 0.07 -11.74 -5.70
C LYS A 23 -0.63 -12.15 -6.99
N PRO A 24 -1.48 -13.19 -6.99
CA PRO A 24 -2.47 -13.36 -8.04
C PRO A 24 -3.35 -12.10 -8.18
N GLY A 25 -3.90 -11.85 -9.37
CA GLY A 25 -4.69 -10.64 -9.65
C GLY A 25 -3.86 -9.47 -10.19
N LEU A 26 -4.37 -8.26 -10.01
CA LEU A 26 -3.78 -7.02 -10.50
C LEU A 26 -2.79 -6.44 -9.49
N ASN A 27 -1.51 -6.50 -9.84
CA ASN A 27 -0.42 -5.90 -9.08
C ASN A 27 -0.08 -4.53 -9.70
N LEU A 28 -0.29 -3.46 -8.94
CA LEU A 28 0.08 -2.10 -9.32
C LEU A 28 1.45 -1.76 -8.71
N ILE A 29 2.45 -1.56 -9.54
CA ILE A 29 3.80 -1.14 -9.17
C ILE A 29 3.92 0.35 -9.47
N GLN A 30 3.92 1.17 -8.43
CA GLN A 30 3.87 2.62 -8.57
C GLN A 30 5.15 3.28 -8.05
N GLY A 31 5.62 4.31 -8.73
CA GLY A 31 6.75 5.13 -8.29
C GLY A 31 6.98 6.32 -9.21
N GLY A 32 7.64 7.37 -8.74
CA GLY A 32 7.98 8.55 -9.55
C GLY A 32 8.89 8.21 -10.75
N ASN A 33 9.13 9.16 -11.64
CA ASN A 33 10.11 8.98 -12.72
C ASN A 33 11.50 8.67 -12.12
N GLY A 34 12.24 7.75 -12.73
CA GLY A 34 13.56 7.34 -12.23
C GLY A 34 13.58 6.30 -11.08
N THR A 35 12.43 5.94 -10.48
CA THR A 35 12.35 4.95 -9.37
C THR A 35 12.62 3.49 -9.78
N GLY A 36 12.93 3.22 -11.05
CA GLY A 36 13.28 1.87 -11.53
C GLY A 36 12.11 1.01 -12.04
N LYS A 37 10.91 1.56 -12.27
CA LYS A 37 9.77 0.83 -12.85
C LYS A 37 10.11 0.05 -14.14
N SER A 38 10.55 0.75 -15.19
CA SER A 38 10.96 0.10 -16.43
C SER A 38 12.15 -0.86 -16.23
N THR A 39 12.96 -0.66 -15.19
CA THR A 39 14.01 -1.62 -14.82
C THR A 39 13.42 -2.91 -14.26
N VAL A 40 12.36 -2.86 -13.47
CA VAL A 40 11.64 -4.07 -13.02
C VAL A 40 11.08 -4.84 -14.22
N CYS A 41 10.47 -4.14 -15.18
CA CYS A 41 9.98 -4.75 -16.43
C CYS A 41 11.12 -5.39 -17.24
N ASP A 42 12.21 -4.65 -17.48
CA ASP A 42 13.38 -5.14 -18.22
C ASP A 42 14.01 -6.36 -17.53
N VAL A 43 14.11 -6.36 -16.20
CA VAL A 43 14.68 -7.49 -15.46
C VAL A 43 13.75 -8.70 -15.49
N LEU A 44 12.43 -8.53 -15.39
CA LEU A 44 11.49 -9.65 -15.52
C LEU A 44 11.66 -10.33 -16.89
N LEU A 45 11.75 -9.55 -17.97
CA LEU A 45 12.01 -10.08 -19.31
C LEU A 45 13.41 -10.71 -19.42
N ALA A 46 14.43 -10.09 -18.83
CA ALA A 46 15.80 -10.61 -18.82
C ALA A 46 15.94 -11.92 -18.04
N VAL A 47 15.20 -12.09 -16.95
CA VAL A 47 15.20 -13.32 -16.15
C VAL A 47 14.51 -14.46 -16.89
N LEU A 48 13.48 -14.16 -17.68
CA LEU A 48 12.79 -15.15 -18.50
C LEU A 48 13.54 -15.50 -19.78
N SER A 49 14.42 -14.60 -20.26
CA SER A 49 15.16 -14.71 -21.53
C SER A 49 16.58 -15.19 -21.38
N SER A 50 17.12 -15.77 -22.45
CA SER A 50 18.54 -16.07 -22.53
C SER A 50 19.40 -14.81 -22.36
N ILE A 51 20.45 -14.93 -21.56
CA ILE A 51 21.37 -13.82 -21.28
C ILE A 51 22.07 -13.43 -22.58
N SER A 52 21.74 -12.25 -23.12
CA SER A 52 22.42 -11.67 -24.28
C SER A 52 23.32 -10.51 -23.85
N ASP A 53 24.38 -10.24 -24.62
CA ASP A 53 25.32 -9.14 -24.33
C ASP A 53 24.59 -7.78 -24.25
N ALA A 54 23.64 -7.53 -25.17
CA ALA A 54 22.80 -6.33 -25.16
C ALA A 54 21.95 -6.23 -23.88
N THR A 55 21.39 -7.34 -23.40
CA THR A 55 20.61 -7.38 -22.17
C THR A 55 21.48 -7.07 -20.96
N VAL A 56 22.68 -7.66 -20.87
CA VAL A 56 23.64 -7.44 -19.77
C VAL A 56 24.08 -5.98 -19.74
N GLU A 57 24.41 -5.41 -20.90
CA GLU A 57 24.85 -4.02 -21.02
C GLU A 57 23.74 -3.04 -20.65
N SER A 58 22.49 -3.32 -21.06
CA SER A 58 21.34 -2.50 -20.71
C SER A 58 21.00 -2.50 -19.22
N LEU A 59 21.33 -3.58 -18.48
CA LEU A 59 21.02 -3.76 -17.06
C LEU A 59 22.18 -3.37 -16.13
N ARG A 60 23.32 -3.00 -16.70
CA ARG A 60 24.53 -2.70 -15.94
C ARG A 60 24.28 -1.53 -14.96
N PRO A 61 24.77 -1.62 -13.72
CA PRO A 61 24.64 -0.54 -12.75
C PRO A 61 25.43 0.70 -13.21
N ARG A 62 24.84 1.89 -13.01
CA ARG A 62 25.46 3.19 -13.40
C ARG A 62 26.70 3.52 -12.55
N LYS A 63 26.81 2.93 -11.36
CA LYS A 63 28.00 2.97 -10.50
C LYS A 63 28.63 1.58 -10.54
N SER A 64 29.95 1.50 -10.67
CA SER A 64 30.71 0.25 -10.77
C SER A 64 30.47 -0.66 -9.56
N SER A 65 29.49 -1.57 -9.67
CA SER A 65 29.39 -2.74 -8.80
C SER A 65 29.64 -3.98 -9.64
N ASP A 66 30.54 -4.85 -9.17
CA ASP A 66 30.84 -6.14 -9.79
C ASP A 66 29.71 -7.18 -9.58
N ILE A 67 28.55 -6.73 -9.12
CA ILE A 67 27.40 -7.56 -8.78
C ILE A 67 26.21 -7.04 -9.57
N GLY A 68 25.51 -7.96 -10.25
CA GLY A 68 24.27 -7.70 -10.99
C GLY A 68 23.48 -9.00 -11.07
N GLN A 69 22.67 -9.27 -10.04
CA GLN A 69 21.93 -10.52 -9.89
C GLN A 69 20.43 -10.26 -9.76
N ALA A 70 19.63 -11.12 -10.37
CA ALA A 70 18.19 -11.14 -10.21
C ALA A 70 17.67 -12.55 -9.93
N GLY A 71 16.66 -12.65 -9.07
CA GLY A 71 15.98 -13.90 -8.76
C GLY A 71 14.48 -13.76 -8.96
N LEU A 72 13.85 -14.66 -9.72
CA LEU A 72 12.41 -14.75 -9.87
C LEU A 72 11.90 -16.04 -9.25
N ILE A 73 11.00 -15.92 -8.29
CA ILE A 73 10.23 -17.05 -7.77
C ILE A 73 8.88 -17.07 -8.49
N PHE A 74 8.52 -18.21 -9.07
CA PHE A 74 7.26 -18.38 -9.78
C PHE A 74 6.66 -19.77 -9.56
N ARG A 75 5.36 -19.85 -9.79
CA ARG A 75 4.57 -21.07 -9.70
C ARG A 75 4.08 -21.52 -11.07
N THR A 76 4.23 -22.80 -11.38
CA THR A 76 3.84 -23.40 -12.66
C THR A 76 2.36 -23.79 -12.68
N LYS A 77 1.86 -24.23 -13.84
CA LYS A 77 0.49 -24.79 -13.98
C LYS A 77 0.27 -26.02 -13.09
N LYS A 78 1.33 -26.78 -12.80
CA LYS A 78 1.31 -27.99 -11.98
C LYS A 78 1.45 -27.70 -10.48
N ASP A 79 1.23 -26.45 -10.08
CA ASP A 79 1.34 -25.95 -8.69
C ASP A 79 2.72 -26.14 -8.04
N ARG A 80 3.77 -26.31 -8.85
CA ARG A 80 5.17 -26.40 -8.37
C ARG A 80 5.80 -25.02 -8.34
N VAL A 81 6.62 -24.78 -7.32
CA VAL A 81 7.30 -23.49 -7.11
C VAL A 81 8.76 -23.61 -7.48
N TYR A 82 9.23 -22.72 -8.34
CA TYR A 82 10.61 -22.64 -8.78
C TYR A 82 11.21 -21.28 -8.46
N ARG A 83 12.52 -21.26 -8.25
CA ARG A 83 13.35 -20.07 -8.11
C ARG A 83 14.39 -20.07 -9.22
N LEU A 84 14.28 -19.11 -10.13
CA LEU A 84 15.24 -18.87 -11.18
C LEU A 84 16.15 -17.71 -10.78
N ILE A 85 17.45 -17.96 -10.66
CA ILE A 85 18.46 -16.94 -10.34
C ILE A 85 19.35 -16.75 -11.57
N ARG A 86 19.56 -15.49 -11.95
CA ARG A 86 20.51 -15.09 -12.99
C ARG A 86 21.53 -14.11 -12.45
N ASP A 87 22.79 -14.42 -12.71
CA ASP A 87 23.93 -13.51 -12.55
C ASP A 87 24.30 -12.96 -13.91
N PHE A 88 23.97 -11.70 -14.15
CA PHE A 88 24.20 -11.04 -15.44
C PHE A 88 25.69 -10.71 -15.64
N VAL A 89 26.43 -10.47 -14.55
CA VAL A 89 27.87 -10.18 -14.61
C VAL A 89 28.64 -11.47 -14.82
N GLY A 90 28.33 -12.50 -14.03
CA GLY A 90 28.96 -13.81 -14.10
C GLY A 90 28.45 -14.72 -15.23
N ARG A 91 27.37 -14.32 -15.92
CA ARG A 91 26.65 -15.10 -16.96
C ARG A 91 26.24 -16.50 -16.50
N LYS A 92 25.79 -16.61 -15.25
CA LYS A 92 25.35 -17.88 -14.64
C LYS A 92 23.85 -17.86 -14.43
N SER A 93 23.20 -18.98 -14.72
CA SER A 93 21.78 -19.18 -14.48
C SER A 93 21.59 -20.42 -13.62
N SER A 94 20.65 -20.39 -12.69
CA SER A 94 20.29 -21.58 -11.91
C SER A 94 18.79 -21.62 -11.65
N LEU A 95 18.21 -22.80 -11.82
CA LEU A 95 16.81 -23.07 -11.55
C LEU A 95 16.73 -24.06 -10.39
N ALA A 96 16.01 -23.69 -9.34
CA ALA A 96 15.78 -24.54 -8.18
C ALA A 96 14.29 -24.79 -7.96
N GLU A 97 13.91 -26.00 -7.59
CA GLU A 97 12.54 -26.38 -7.23
C GLU A 97 12.38 -26.38 -5.71
N LEU A 98 11.22 -25.94 -5.21
CA LEU A 98 10.87 -26.00 -3.80
C LEU A 98 10.44 -27.43 -3.44
N ASP A 99 11.12 -28.06 -2.48
CA ASP A 99 10.78 -29.40 -2.00
C ASP A 99 9.67 -29.38 -0.93
N SER A 100 9.26 -30.58 -0.49
CA SER A 100 8.31 -30.77 0.62
C SER A 100 8.83 -30.27 1.98
N SER A 101 10.14 -30.02 2.11
CA SER A 101 10.79 -29.46 3.30
C SER A 101 10.84 -27.92 3.29
N ASN A 102 10.19 -27.25 2.33
CA ASN A 102 10.26 -25.81 2.09
C ASN A 102 11.69 -25.28 1.82
N LYS A 103 12.55 -26.09 1.18
CA LYS A 103 13.90 -25.71 0.75
C LYS A 103 14.03 -25.80 -0.77
N PHE A 104 14.78 -24.86 -1.35
CA PHE A 104 15.06 -24.85 -2.78
C PHE A 104 16.25 -25.75 -3.12
N HIS A 105 16.02 -26.76 -3.95
CA HIS A 105 17.05 -27.64 -4.48
C HIS A 105 17.32 -27.32 -5.96
N VAL A 106 18.59 -27.10 -6.31
CA VAL A 106 18.96 -26.74 -7.69
C VAL A 106 18.73 -27.95 -8.61
N VAL A 107 17.89 -27.77 -9.62
CA VAL A 107 17.55 -28.80 -10.62
C VAL A 107 18.32 -28.58 -11.92
N MET A 108 18.62 -27.32 -12.27
CA MET A 108 19.34 -26.97 -13.50
C MET A 108 20.30 -25.80 -13.27
N GLN A 109 21.45 -25.79 -13.95
CA GLN A 109 22.47 -24.73 -13.87
C GLN A 109 22.95 -24.21 -15.24
N GLU A 110 22.41 -24.75 -16.33
CA GLU A 110 22.78 -24.38 -17.69
C GLU A 110 21.66 -23.61 -18.37
N GLU A 111 22.02 -22.66 -19.24
CA GLU A 111 21.07 -21.74 -19.87
C GLU A 111 20.13 -22.42 -20.86
N GLU A 112 20.64 -23.33 -21.70
CA GLU A 112 19.82 -24.01 -22.71
C GLU A 112 18.73 -24.90 -22.09
N PRO A 113 19.01 -25.77 -21.09
CA PRO A 113 17.97 -26.52 -20.38
C PRO A 113 16.94 -25.62 -19.70
N ILE A 114 17.38 -24.51 -19.10
CA ILE A 114 16.47 -23.56 -18.45
C ILE A 114 15.57 -22.88 -19.47
N ALA A 115 16.11 -22.44 -20.61
CA ALA A 115 15.34 -21.81 -21.68
C ALA A 115 14.30 -22.78 -22.27
N LYS A 116 14.68 -24.05 -22.46
CA LYS A 116 13.75 -25.10 -22.90
C LYS A 116 12.66 -25.36 -21.86
N PHE A 117 13.01 -25.47 -20.57
CA PHE A 117 12.05 -25.63 -19.49
C PHE A 117 11.04 -24.48 -19.44
N LEU A 118 11.51 -23.23 -19.56
CA LEU A 118 10.63 -22.05 -19.58
C LEU A 118 9.73 -22.02 -20.82
N ALA A 119 10.23 -22.47 -21.97
CA ALA A 119 9.43 -22.62 -23.19
C ALA A 119 8.36 -23.72 -23.03
N ASP A 120 8.67 -24.84 -22.38
CA ASP A 120 7.70 -25.90 -22.15
C ASP A 120 6.60 -25.45 -21.17
N GLU A 121 6.99 -24.78 -20.08
CA GLU A 121 6.04 -24.17 -19.12
C GLU A 121 5.21 -23.03 -19.72
N SER A 122 5.70 -22.43 -20.81
CA SER A 122 4.98 -21.41 -21.55
C SER A 122 3.98 -21.94 -22.57
N GLY A 123 3.93 -23.26 -22.82
CA GLY A 123 3.15 -23.83 -23.91
C GLY A 123 3.86 -23.76 -25.28
N GLY A 124 5.18 -23.61 -25.29
CA GLY A 124 6.02 -23.57 -26.49
C GLY A 124 6.14 -22.19 -27.12
N LEU A 125 5.66 -21.13 -26.46
CA LEU A 125 5.74 -19.77 -27.00
C LEU A 125 7.19 -19.27 -26.96
N PRO A 126 7.79 -18.88 -28.11
CA PRO A 126 9.10 -18.26 -28.12
C PRO A 126 9.07 -16.96 -27.31
N LEU A 127 10.08 -16.73 -26.49
CA LEU A 127 10.04 -15.61 -25.57
C LEU A 127 10.05 -14.22 -26.26
N LYS A 128 10.65 -14.10 -27.45
CA LYS A 128 10.53 -12.87 -28.26
C LYS A 128 9.06 -12.57 -28.61
N ALA A 129 8.25 -13.61 -28.83
CA ALA A 129 6.81 -13.45 -29.02
C ALA A 129 6.11 -13.10 -27.70
N TYR A 130 6.56 -13.66 -26.57
CA TYR A 130 6.07 -13.26 -25.25
C TYR A 130 6.26 -11.76 -24.97
N GLU A 131 7.47 -11.24 -25.20
CA GLU A 131 7.76 -9.81 -25.04
C GLU A 131 6.86 -8.95 -25.94
N GLY A 132 6.62 -9.39 -27.17
CA GLY A 132 5.75 -8.67 -28.09
C GLY A 132 4.27 -8.70 -27.72
N LEU A 133 3.75 -9.82 -27.21
CA LEU A 133 2.30 -10.10 -27.11
C LEU A 133 1.72 -10.02 -25.69
N PHE A 134 2.57 -10.16 -24.67
CA PHE A 134 2.17 -10.17 -23.26
C PHE A 134 2.92 -9.13 -22.43
N THR A 135 3.73 -8.30 -23.09
CA THR A 135 4.29 -7.09 -22.51
C THR A 135 3.87 -5.91 -23.35
N MET A 136 3.57 -4.78 -22.71
CA MET A 136 3.33 -3.53 -23.43
C MET A 136 4.03 -2.39 -22.72
N ARG A 137 4.77 -1.58 -23.48
CA ARG A 137 5.49 -0.41 -22.97
C ARG A 137 4.80 0.86 -23.43
N GLY A 138 4.84 1.91 -22.61
CA GLY A 138 4.34 3.24 -22.97
C GLY A 138 4.99 3.78 -24.25
N SER A 139 6.29 3.50 -24.46
CA SER A 139 7.03 3.85 -25.69
C SER A 139 6.51 3.16 -26.96
N TRP A 140 5.65 2.15 -26.83
CA TRP A 140 5.07 1.44 -27.97
C TRP A 140 3.71 2.01 -28.40
N MET A 141 3.17 2.98 -27.65
CA MET A 141 1.92 3.64 -28.00
C MET A 141 2.09 4.44 -29.31
N PRO A 142 1.10 4.40 -30.23
CA PRO A 142 1.11 5.18 -31.46
C PRO A 142 1.46 6.66 -31.26
N SER A 143 0.85 7.31 -30.27
CA SER A 143 1.11 8.73 -29.95
C SER A 143 2.57 9.02 -29.61
N SER A 144 3.22 8.12 -28.85
CA SER A 144 4.63 8.24 -28.47
C SER A 144 5.57 8.02 -29.66
N ARG A 145 5.19 7.16 -30.61
CA ARG A 145 6.00 6.85 -31.80
C ARG A 145 5.87 7.91 -32.89
N ALA A 146 4.69 8.50 -33.07
CA ALA A 146 4.45 9.54 -34.05
C ALA A 146 5.32 10.78 -33.81
N VAL A 147 5.52 11.17 -32.54
CA VAL A 147 6.42 12.27 -32.15
C VAL A 147 7.86 12.03 -32.61
N VAL A 148 8.30 10.77 -32.63
CA VAL A 148 9.66 10.40 -33.08
C VAL A 148 9.78 10.40 -34.60
N VAL A 149 8.71 10.09 -35.34
CA VAL A 149 8.69 10.04 -36.82
C VAL A 149 8.48 11.41 -37.44
N SER A 150 7.63 12.27 -36.87
CA SER A 150 7.43 13.64 -37.36
C SER A 150 8.71 14.48 -37.32
N GLN A 151 9.58 14.25 -36.32
CA GLN A 151 10.90 14.87 -36.24
C GLN A 151 11.91 14.33 -37.28
N ALA A 152 11.63 13.19 -37.89
CA ALA A 152 12.45 12.58 -38.94
C ALA A 152 11.96 12.93 -40.37
N GLU A 153 10.65 13.03 -40.59
CA GLU A 153 10.05 13.31 -41.91
C GLU A 153 10.07 14.80 -42.31
N ASP A 154 10.02 15.73 -41.35
CA ASP A 154 10.16 17.18 -41.61
C ASP A 154 11.53 17.57 -42.19
N ARG A 155 12.50 16.63 -42.22
CA ARG A 155 13.79 16.81 -42.89
C ARG A 155 13.78 16.45 -44.38
N SER A 156 12.68 15.89 -44.91
CA SER A 156 12.67 15.24 -46.24
C SER A 156 11.60 15.71 -47.24
N SER A 157 10.78 16.71 -46.91
CA SER A 157 9.70 17.17 -47.81
C SER A 157 9.67 18.68 -48.07
N SER A 158 10.73 19.21 -48.68
CA SER A 158 10.66 20.48 -49.41
C SER A 158 10.60 20.23 -50.92
N THR A 159 9.41 19.92 -51.44
CA THR A 159 9.11 19.95 -52.89
C THR A 159 8.10 21.07 -53.19
N VAL A 160 8.57 22.06 -53.95
CA VAL A 160 7.85 23.25 -54.45
C VAL A 160 7.08 22.92 -55.75
N PRO A 161 5.97 23.61 -56.10
CA PRO A 161 5.11 23.24 -57.23
C PRO A 161 5.72 23.56 -58.61
N LEU A 162 5.37 22.74 -59.61
CA LEU A 162 5.71 22.89 -61.03
C LEU A 162 5.24 24.24 -61.62
N SER A 163 6.18 24.99 -62.20
CA SER A 163 5.92 25.85 -63.36
C SER A 163 7.14 25.85 -64.31
N SER A 164 6.87 25.43 -65.55
CA SER A 164 7.56 25.61 -66.83
C SER A 164 9.07 25.28 -67.01
N PRO A 165 9.47 24.78 -68.20
CA PRO A 165 10.75 24.11 -68.44
C PRO A 165 11.84 25.09 -68.91
N VAL A 166 13.14 24.76 -68.69
CA VAL A 166 14.38 25.17 -69.43
C VAL A 166 15.63 25.03 -68.50
N PRO A 167 16.85 24.73 -69.01
CA PRO A 167 17.43 23.42 -69.27
C PRO A 167 18.57 23.06 -68.27
N ALA A 168 19.19 21.90 -68.46
CA ALA A 168 20.29 21.35 -67.64
C ALA A 168 21.45 22.34 -67.34
N PRO A 169 22.04 22.34 -66.13
CA PRO A 169 23.28 23.06 -65.87
C PRO A 169 24.51 22.16 -66.03
N GLU A 170 25.43 22.65 -66.83
CA GLU A 170 26.80 22.18 -66.95
C GLU A 170 27.60 22.47 -65.66
N THR A 171 28.53 21.57 -65.42
CA THR A 171 29.59 21.56 -64.42
C THR A 171 30.53 22.77 -64.52
N LYS A 172 30.83 23.43 -63.38
CA LYS A 172 32.17 23.95 -63.01
C LYS A 172 32.23 24.62 -61.63
N THR A 173 33.40 24.49 -60.99
CA THR A 173 34.00 25.23 -59.84
C THR A 173 33.96 24.59 -58.43
N ILE A 174 34.94 23.70 -58.19
CA ILE A 174 35.26 23.03 -56.90
C ILE A 174 35.94 23.92 -55.83
N PRO A 175 36.59 25.09 -56.11
CA PRO A 175 37.24 25.89 -55.04
C PRO A 175 36.31 26.81 -54.22
N GLN A 176 35.26 27.40 -54.83
CA GLN A 176 34.36 28.34 -54.14
C GLN A 176 33.44 27.64 -53.14
N ASP A 177 33.12 26.38 -53.40
CA ASP A 177 32.23 25.54 -52.61
C ASP A 177 32.82 25.22 -51.22
N ARG A 178 34.15 25.05 -51.12
CA ARG A 178 34.83 24.72 -49.85
C ARG A 178 34.87 25.89 -48.87
N ALA A 179 35.06 27.11 -49.38
CA ALA A 179 35.08 28.33 -48.56
C ALA A 179 33.68 28.67 -48.01
N GLN A 180 32.64 28.44 -48.81
CA GLN A 180 31.24 28.58 -48.37
C GLN A 180 30.88 27.54 -47.30
N LYS A 181 31.29 26.28 -47.48
CA LYS A 181 31.11 25.21 -46.48
C LYS A 181 31.82 25.52 -45.15
N GLN A 182 33.02 26.09 -45.18
CA GLN A 182 33.74 26.50 -43.96
C GLN A 182 33.04 27.63 -43.21
N LYS A 183 32.56 28.66 -43.92
CA LYS A 183 31.82 29.76 -43.29
C LYS A 183 30.50 29.28 -42.66
N ARG A 184 29.80 28.37 -43.35
CA ARG A 184 28.58 27.73 -42.83
C ARG A 184 28.85 26.89 -41.58
N LEU A 185 29.99 26.17 -41.53
CA LEU A 185 30.40 25.40 -40.36
C LEU A 185 30.60 26.28 -39.12
N GLU A 186 31.25 27.43 -39.26
CA GLU A 186 31.46 28.36 -38.14
C GLU A 186 30.15 28.96 -37.61
N GLU A 187 29.23 29.32 -38.52
CA GLU A 187 27.89 29.80 -38.15
C GLU A 187 27.09 28.73 -37.38
N LEU A 188 27.12 27.47 -37.83
CA LEU A 188 26.43 26.35 -37.17
C LEU A 188 27.05 26.02 -35.79
N LYS A 189 28.37 26.14 -35.62
CA LYS A 189 29.04 25.94 -34.33
C LYS A 189 28.65 26.98 -33.29
N VAL A 190 28.52 28.25 -33.70
CA VAL A 190 28.03 29.33 -32.81
C VAL A 190 26.59 29.06 -32.40
N PHE A 191 25.77 28.55 -33.32
CA PHE A 191 24.38 28.20 -33.06
C PHE A 191 24.24 27.00 -32.11
N LEU A 192 25.08 25.96 -32.24
CA LEU A 192 25.14 24.83 -31.30
C LEU A 192 25.53 25.28 -29.89
N ALA A 193 26.53 26.16 -29.76
CA ALA A 193 26.94 26.67 -28.46
C ALA A 193 25.83 27.50 -27.76
N GLN A 194 24.92 28.12 -28.53
CA GLN A 194 23.73 28.76 -28.00
C GLN A 194 22.65 27.74 -27.61
N GLY A 195 22.45 26.69 -28.42
CA GLY A 195 21.55 25.57 -28.11
C GLY A 195 21.93 24.80 -26.84
N ASP A 196 23.22 24.49 -26.65
CA ASP A 196 23.72 23.82 -25.45
C ASP A 196 23.49 24.65 -24.18
N ARG A 197 23.58 25.99 -24.29
CA ARG A 197 23.26 26.91 -23.18
C ARG A 197 21.79 26.90 -22.83
N LEU A 198 20.90 26.83 -23.83
CA LEU A 198 19.45 26.74 -23.62
C LEU A 198 19.07 25.41 -22.98
N ALA A 199 19.61 24.29 -23.48
CA ALA A 199 19.41 22.97 -22.88
C ALA A 199 19.87 22.92 -21.42
N ALA A 200 21.03 23.50 -21.10
CA ALA A 200 21.50 23.60 -19.73
C ALA A 200 20.58 24.47 -18.84
N MET A 201 19.97 25.52 -19.38
CA MET A 201 18.99 26.33 -18.64
C MET A 201 17.66 25.59 -18.42
N GLU A 202 17.20 24.79 -19.39
CA GLU A 202 16.01 23.93 -19.26
C GLU A 202 16.23 22.81 -18.22
N ASP A 203 17.39 22.17 -18.22
CA ASP A 203 17.78 21.18 -17.22
C ASP A 203 17.79 21.80 -15.80
N GLN A 204 18.37 23.00 -15.66
CA GLN A 204 18.36 23.75 -14.39
C GLN A 204 16.95 24.10 -13.93
N LEU A 205 16.06 24.48 -14.86
CA LEU A 205 14.67 24.79 -14.56
C LEU A 205 13.92 23.55 -14.09
N SER A 206 14.11 22.41 -14.75
CA SER A 206 13.55 21.11 -14.34
C SER A 206 13.99 20.71 -12.93
N ASP A 207 15.29 20.84 -12.63
CA ASP A 207 15.86 20.56 -11.31
C ASP A 207 15.30 21.49 -10.22
N LEU A 208 15.18 22.79 -10.50
CA LEU A 208 14.60 23.76 -9.57
C LEU A 208 13.11 23.51 -9.33
N GLN A 209 12.35 23.15 -10.37
CA GLN A 209 10.95 22.76 -10.26
C GLN A 209 10.78 21.51 -9.39
N ALA A 210 11.63 20.49 -9.58
CA ALA A 210 11.63 19.29 -8.74
C ALA A 210 11.91 19.62 -7.26
N ARG A 211 12.92 20.46 -6.99
CA ARG A 211 13.27 20.91 -5.62
C ARG A 211 12.18 21.76 -4.98
N SER A 212 11.52 22.63 -5.76
CA SER A 212 10.39 23.45 -5.30
C SER A 212 9.19 22.57 -4.96
N ALA A 213 8.87 21.59 -5.80
CA ALA A 213 7.79 20.63 -5.56
C ALA A 213 8.04 19.79 -4.30
N GLU A 214 9.28 19.32 -4.10
CA GLU A 214 9.66 18.59 -2.90
C GLU A 214 9.53 19.46 -1.63
N SER A 215 10.04 20.69 -1.67
CA SER A 215 9.99 21.62 -0.53
C SER A 215 8.56 22.01 -0.18
N LYS A 216 7.71 22.26 -1.18
CA LYS A 216 6.26 22.51 -1.01
C LYS A 216 5.54 21.31 -0.39
N ARG A 217 5.90 20.09 -0.79
CA ARG A 217 5.34 18.86 -0.21
C ARG A 217 5.72 18.72 1.27
N ARG A 218 7.00 18.93 1.60
CA ARG A 218 7.48 18.90 2.99
C ARG A 218 6.75 19.94 3.85
N LEU A 219 6.62 21.17 3.35
CA LEU A 219 5.92 22.25 4.04
C LEU A 219 4.45 21.87 4.34
N ARG A 220 3.72 21.35 3.34
CA ARG A 220 2.32 20.89 3.54
C ARG A 220 2.22 19.84 4.64
N VAL A 221 3.06 18.80 4.59
CA VAL A 221 3.04 17.71 5.59
C VAL A 221 3.36 18.25 6.98
N VAL A 222 4.36 19.12 7.12
CA VAL A 222 4.72 19.72 8.42
C VAL A 222 3.59 20.60 8.95
N THR A 223 2.94 21.40 8.10
CA THR A 223 1.80 22.24 8.53
C THR A 223 0.60 21.40 8.99
N GLU A 224 0.29 20.31 8.28
CA GLU A 224 -0.76 19.37 8.65
C GLU A 224 -0.46 18.71 10.00
N LYS A 225 0.76 18.18 10.18
CA LYS A 225 1.18 17.55 11.44
C LYS A 225 1.21 18.54 12.61
N THR A 226 1.56 19.80 12.36
CA THR A 226 1.54 20.86 13.37
C THR A 226 0.09 21.21 13.77
N ALA A 227 -0.84 21.23 12.83
CA ALA A 227 -2.26 21.40 13.11
C ALA A 227 -2.85 20.21 13.88
N GLU A 228 -2.50 18.98 13.50
CA GLU A 228 -2.87 17.76 14.24
C GLU A 228 -2.34 17.78 15.67
N LEU A 229 -1.07 18.14 15.87
CA LEU A 229 -0.46 18.27 17.19
C LEU A 229 -1.15 19.34 18.02
N THR A 230 -1.53 20.47 17.43
CA THR A 230 -2.29 21.53 18.11
C THR A 230 -3.67 21.05 18.55
N ARG A 231 -4.39 20.31 17.68
CA ARG A 231 -5.68 19.70 18.03
C ARG A 231 -5.53 18.67 19.15
N LEU A 232 -4.47 17.85 19.08
CA LEU A 232 -4.16 16.88 20.12
C LEU A 232 -3.88 17.60 21.45
N LEU A 233 -3.05 18.65 21.47
CA LEU A 233 -2.81 19.45 22.68
C LEU A 233 -4.09 20.07 23.26
N GLN A 234 -5.03 20.53 22.41
CA GLN A 234 -6.34 21.02 22.87
C GLN A 234 -7.18 19.91 23.53
N GLN A 235 -7.18 18.69 22.99
CA GLN A 235 -7.79 17.52 23.62
C GLN A 235 -7.08 17.13 24.92
N GLY A 236 -5.78 17.42 25.01
CA GLY A 236 -4.92 17.13 26.14
C GLY A 236 -5.17 17.94 27.41
N ALA A 237 -5.90 19.06 27.32
CA ALA A 237 -6.19 19.94 28.46
C ALA A 237 -6.91 19.21 29.61
N GLY A 238 -7.67 18.14 29.31
CA GLY A 238 -8.32 17.31 30.31
C GLY A 238 -7.38 16.42 31.15
N PHE A 239 -6.09 16.33 30.77
CA PHE A 239 -5.11 15.47 31.44
C PHE A 239 -4.06 16.24 32.26
N GLU A 240 -4.25 17.54 32.51
CA GLU A 240 -3.31 18.33 33.32
C GLU A 240 -3.08 17.75 34.71
N SER A 241 -4.12 17.16 35.31
CA SER A 241 -4.07 16.50 36.61
C SER A 241 -3.23 15.22 36.67
N LEU A 242 -2.84 14.67 35.51
CA LEU A 242 -2.04 13.43 35.39
C LEU A 242 -0.57 13.70 35.02
N ARG A 243 -0.18 14.97 34.84
CA ARG A 243 1.18 15.31 34.40
C ARG A 243 2.26 15.03 35.45
N ASP A 244 1.90 15.10 36.73
CA ASP A 244 2.79 14.93 37.88
C ASP A 244 2.53 13.61 38.63
N LEU A 245 2.31 12.53 37.88
CA LEU A 245 2.19 11.19 38.46
C LEU A 245 3.56 10.74 39.04
N PRO A 246 3.61 10.17 40.25
CA PRO A 246 4.82 9.56 40.81
C PRO A 246 5.36 8.46 39.89
N GLU A 247 6.67 8.26 39.80
CA GLU A 247 7.28 7.24 38.92
C GLU A 247 6.75 5.82 39.19
N ASP A 248 6.42 5.51 40.45
CA ASP A 248 5.92 4.19 40.89
C ASP A 248 4.38 4.08 40.95
N TYR A 249 3.64 4.93 40.23
CA TYR A 249 2.18 4.96 40.33
C TYR A 249 1.50 3.62 39.97
N HIS A 250 2.09 2.83 39.07
CA HIS A 250 1.57 1.50 38.71
C HIS A 250 1.57 0.55 39.92
N LEU A 251 2.67 0.54 40.69
CA LEU A 251 2.79 -0.31 41.87
C LEU A 251 1.79 0.12 42.95
N ILE A 252 1.56 1.43 43.09
CA ILE A 252 0.56 1.98 44.02
C ILE A 252 -0.86 1.54 43.63
N LEU A 253 -1.20 1.56 42.33
CA LEU A 253 -2.53 1.17 41.81
C LEU A 253 -2.76 -0.36 41.80
N GLU A 254 -1.70 -1.17 41.69
CA GLU A 254 -1.80 -2.62 41.80
C GLU A 254 -1.94 -3.06 43.25
N THR A 255 -1.12 -2.50 44.14
CA THR A 255 -1.18 -2.78 45.58
C THR A 255 -2.53 -2.36 46.15
N SER A 256 -3.05 -1.19 45.78
CA SER A 256 -4.35 -0.73 46.27
C SER A 256 -5.52 -1.59 45.78
N ALA A 257 -5.49 -2.05 44.53
CA ALA A 257 -6.51 -2.94 43.98
C ALA A 257 -6.51 -4.31 44.68
N GLN A 258 -5.33 -4.88 44.95
CA GLN A 258 -5.22 -6.14 45.72
C GLN A 258 -5.71 -5.97 47.16
N GLN A 259 -5.35 -4.87 47.81
CA GLN A 259 -5.80 -4.56 49.16
C GLN A 259 -7.32 -4.31 49.22
N GLU A 260 -7.93 -3.74 48.18
CA GLU A 260 -9.38 -3.56 48.09
C GLU A 260 -10.12 -4.91 48.00
N HIS A 261 -9.59 -5.85 47.21
CA HIS A 261 -10.12 -7.22 47.17
C HIS A 261 -10.01 -7.92 48.53
N LEU A 262 -8.83 -7.90 49.15
CA LEU A 262 -8.60 -8.51 50.46
C LEU A 262 -9.50 -7.90 51.55
N LYS A 263 -9.67 -6.57 51.53
CA LYS A 263 -10.59 -5.87 52.42
C LYS A 263 -12.03 -6.33 52.20
N ASN A 264 -12.49 -6.40 50.95
CA ASN A 264 -13.88 -6.78 50.65
C ASN A 264 -14.16 -8.22 51.08
N GLU A 265 -13.20 -9.14 50.92
CA GLU A 265 -13.30 -10.51 51.41
C GLU A 265 -13.36 -10.57 52.95
N GLN A 266 -12.46 -9.86 53.64
CA GLN A 266 -12.47 -9.77 55.10
C GLN A 266 -13.77 -9.14 55.62
N LEU A 267 -14.26 -8.06 55.00
CA LEU A 267 -15.51 -7.42 55.39
C LEU A 267 -16.71 -8.33 55.13
N ALA A 268 -16.74 -9.10 54.05
CA ALA A 268 -17.80 -10.07 53.80
C ALA A 268 -17.90 -11.10 54.93
N THR A 269 -16.77 -11.68 55.35
CA THR A 269 -16.75 -12.64 56.47
C THR A 269 -17.24 -12.02 57.78
N ILE A 270 -16.81 -10.79 58.09
CA ILE A 270 -17.23 -10.09 59.32
C ILE A 270 -18.72 -9.72 59.26
N ILE A 271 -19.25 -9.32 58.10
CA ILE A 271 -20.67 -9.01 57.92
C ILE A 271 -21.53 -10.26 58.06
N GLU A 272 -21.11 -11.40 57.50
CA GLU A 272 -21.80 -12.68 57.68
C GLU A 272 -21.83 -13.10 59.17
N GLU A 273 -20.73 -12.91 59.89
CA GLU A 273 -20.69 -13.13 61.35
C GLU A 273 -21.61 -12.16 62.11
N GLU A 274 -21.62 -10.87 61.75
CA GLU A 274 -22.54 -9.87 62.33
C GLU A 274 -24.01 -10.24 62.09
N GLU A 275 -24.36 -10.69 60.88
CA GLU A 275 -25.72 -11.10 60.52
C GLU A 275 -26.15 -12.36 61.28
N PHE A 276 -25.26 -13.36 61.37
CA PHE A 276 -25.50 -14.57 62.15
C PHE A 276 -25.71 -14.25 63.64
N LEU A 277 -24.83 -13.46 64.24
CA LEU A 277 -24.95 -13.03 65.64
C LEU A 277 -26.21 -12.20 65.90
N LYS A 278 -26.60 -11.35 64.93
CA LYS A 278 -27.82 -10.56 65.00
C LYS A 278 -29.07 -11.43 64.91
N GLN A 279 -29.06 -12.47 64.06
CA GLN A 279 -30.15 -13.43 63.96
C GLN A 279 -30.28 -14.26 65.25
N ASP A 280 -29.16 -14.71 65.83
CA ASP A 280 -29.14 -15.40 67.12
C ASP A 280 -29.67 -14.52 68.26
N LEU A 281 -29.30 -13.24 68.29
CA LEU A 281 -29.83 -12.27 69.25
C LEU A 281 -31.33 -12.03 69.07
N ALA A 282 -31.82 -11.95 67.84
CA ALA A 282 -33.23 -11.75 67.52
C ALA A 282 -34.10 -12.98 67.83
N ALA A 283 -33.54 -14.19 67.70
CA ALA A 283 -34.21 -15.45 68.01
C ALA A 283 -34.36 -15.68 69.53
N MET A 284 -33.66 -14.91 70.37
CA MET A 284 -33.80 -15.02 71.82
C MET A 284 -35.06 -14.30 72.33
N PRO A 285 -36.00 -15.01 72.99
CA PRO A 285 -37.24 -14.41 73.47
C PRO A 285 -36.95 -13.39 74.59
N ASN A 286 -37.42 -12.15 74.40
CA ASN A 286 -37.21 -11.02 75.31
C ASN A 286 -38.31 -10.92 76.39
N GLN A 287 -38.79 -12.06 76.91
CA GLN A 287 -39.81 -12.04 77.97
C GLN A 287 -39.13 -11.86 79.33
N PRO A 288 -39.57 -10.89 80.16
CA PRO A 288 -39.07 -10.76 81.53
C PRO A 288 -39.35 -12.04 82.32
N PHE A 289 -38.42 -12.50 83.17
CA PHE A 289 -38.58 -13.77 83.88
C PHE A 289 -39.84 -13.86 84.74
N PHE A 290 -40.30 -12.71 85.26
CA PHE A 290 -41.53 -12.58 86.04
C PHE A 290 -42.80 -12.98 85.27
N LEU A 291 -42.76 -12.99 83.93
CA LEU A 291 -43.86 -13.38 83.05
C LEU A 291 -43.82 -14.85 82.63
N THR A 292 -42.84 -15.63 83.10
CA THR A 292 -42.78 -17.06 82.79
C THR A 292 -43.85 -17.84 83.55
N LYS A 293 -44.46 -18.85 82.92
CA LYS A 293 -45.51 -19.68 83.54
C LYS A 293 -45.08 -20.30 84.88
N PHE A 294 -43.80 -20.65 85.01
CA PHE A 294 -43.23 -21.20 86.24
C PHE A 294 -43.09 -20.16 87.35
N PHE A 295 -42.70 -18.93 87.02
CA PHE A 295 -42.62 -17.84 88.01
C PHE A 295 -44.02 -17.42 88.48
N ILE A 296 -44.97 -17.23 87.55
CA ILE A 296 -46.36 -16.90 87.87
C ILE A 296 -46.99 -18.03 88.69
N GLY A 297 -46.82 -19.29 88.26
CA GLY A 297 -47.33 -20.46 88.98
C GLY A 297 -46.74 -20.60 90.38
N GLY A 298 -45.42 -20.42 90.52
CA GLY A 298 -44.75 -20.40 91.83
C GLY A 298 -45.26 -19.26 92.72
N GLY A 299 -45.48 -18.06 92.17
CA GLY A 299 -45.99 -16.91 92.90
C GLY A 299 -47.42 -17.06 93.37
N VAL A 300 -48.30 -17.65 92.55
CA VAL A 300 -49.67 -18.00 92.94
C VAL A 300 -49.65 -19.02 94.09
N LEU A 301 -48.77 -20.02 94.05
CA LEU A 301 -48.64 -21.01 95.13
C LEU A 301 -48.14 -20.41 96.43
N VAL A 302 -47.12 -19.54 96.38
CA VAL A 302 -46.63 -18.81 97.56
C VAL A 302 -47.73 -17.90 98.13
N LEU A 303 -48.45 -17.18 97.29
CA LEU A 303 -49.55 -16.29 97.72
C LEU A 303 -50.69 -17.08 98.35
N ALA A 304 -51.11 -18.20 97.73
CA ALA A 304 -52.14 -19.08 98.28
C ALA A 304 -51.72 -19.68 99.63
N ALA A 305 -50.45 -20.09 99.76
CA ALA A 305 -49.90 -20.59 101.02
C ALA A 305 -49.95 -19.52 102.12
N LEU A 306 -49.59 -18.27 101.80
CA LEU A 306 -49.64 -17.14 102.73
C LEU A 306 -51.07 -16.81 103.18
N ILE A 307 -52.05 -16.80 102.27
CA ILE A 307 -53.47 -16.56 102.60
C ILE A 307 -53.99 -17.65 103.54
N LEU A 308 -53.72 -18.93 103.22
CA LEU A 308 -54.11 -20.07 104.06
C LEU A 308 -53.47 -20.01 105.46
N MET A 309 -52.27 -19.44 105.58
CA MET A 309 -51.58 -19.29 106.86
C MET A 309 -52.18 -18.18 107.75
N VAL A 310 -52.78 -17.16 107.15
CA VAL A 310 -53.37 -16.00 107.86
C VAL A 310 -54.81 -16.28 108.29
N ASP A 311 -55.63 -16.88 107.42
CA ASP A 311 -57.08 -17.03 107.67
C ASP A 311 -57.44 -18.31 108.45
N LEU A 312 -56.57 -19.32 108.45
CA LEU A 312 -56.85 -20.60 109.10
C LEU A 312 -55.81 -20.84 110.19
N ASN A 313 -56.25 -20.95 111.44
CA ASN A 313 -55.44 -21.40 112.59
C ASN A 313 -55.10 -22.90 112.46
N LEU A 314 -54.33 -23.25 111.42
CA LEU A 314 -53.98 -24.61 111.07
C LEU A 314 -52.94 -25.14 112.07
N THR A 315 -53.29 -26.23 112.74
CA THR A 315 -52.38 -26.97 113.64
C THR A 315 -52.13 -28.39 113.09
N GLY A 316 -50.95 -28.94 113.35
CA GLY A 316 -50.61 -30.31 112.97
C GLY A 316 -50.34 -30.50 111.47
N LEU A 317 -50.90 -31.55 110.87
CA LEU A 317 -50.56 -32.02 109.52
C LEU A 317 -50.78 -30.97 108.42
N PHE A 318 -51.81 -30.13 108.56
CA PHE A 318 -52.12 -29.08 107.59
C PHE A 318 -51.08 -27.95 107.55
N GLN A 319 -50.42 -27.65 108.68
CA GLN A 319 -49.32 -26.68 108.71
C GLN A 319 -48.14 -27.17 107.85
N ASN A 320 -47.84 -28.48 107.89
CA ASN A 320 -46.79 -29.07 107.06
C ASN A 320 -47.13 -29.03 105.56
N LEU A 321 -48.41 -29.20 105.20
CA LEU A 321 -48.87 -29.06 103.81
C LEU A 321 -48.73 -27.63 103.29
N VAL A 322 -49.07 -26.62 104.11
CA VAL A 322 -48.87 -25.20 103.75
C VAL A 322 -47.39 -24.88 103.57
N MET A 323 -46.51 -25.38 104.45
CA MET A 323 -45.06 -25.22 104.31
C MET A 323 -44.50 -25.90 103.06
N LEU A 324 -45.02 -27.09 102.70
CA LEU A 324 -44.67 -27.78 101.47
C LEU A 324 -45.10 -26.98 100.22
N LEU A 325 -46.29 -26.36 100.26
CA LEU A 325 -46.79 -25.51 99.18
C LEU A 325 -45.92 -24.26 98.99
N LEU A 326 -45.48 -23.65 100.10
CA LEU A 326 -44.60 -22.49 100.08
C LEU A 326 -43.19 -22.85 99.54
N LEU A 327 -42.62 -23.97 99.97
CA LEU A 327 -41.33 -24.46 99.46
C LEU A 327 -41.39 -24.85 97.99
N THR A 328 -42.46 -25.50 97.53
CA THR A 328 -42.64 -25.83 96.12
C THR A 328 -42.84 -24.57 95.27
N GLY A 329 -43.62 -23.60 95.74
CA GLY A 329 -43.77 -22.30 95.08
C GLY A 329 -42.45 -21.53 94.97
N ALA A 330 -41.68 -21.44 96.07
CA ALA A 330 -40.37 -20.81 96.08
C ALA A 330 -39.35 -21.56 95.19
N GLY A 331 -39.40 -22.90 95.17
CA GLY A 331 -38.58 -23.73 94.30
C GLY A 331 -38.86 -23.50 92.82
N LEU A 332 -40.13 -23.37 92.42
CA LEU A 332 -40.51 -23.04 91.04
C LEU A 332 -40.05 -21.64 90.62
N MET A 333 -40.16 -20.65 91.51
CA MET A 333 -39.64 -19.30 91.27
C MET A 333 -38.10 -19.29 91.14
N GLY A 334 -37.40 -20.02 92.01
CA GLY A 334 -35.94 -20.17 91.94
C GLY A 334 -35.48 -20.89 90.67
N TYR A 335 -36.18 -21.93 90.25
CA TYR A 335 -35.92 -22.64 88.99
C TYR A 335 -36.15 -21.74 87.76
N ALA A 336 -37.21 -20.93 87.76
CA ALA A 336 -37.46 -19.95 86.71
C ALA A 336 -36.32 -18.90 86.64
N GLY A 337 -35.85 -18.42 87.79
CA GLY A 337 -34.70 -17.51 87.87
C GLY A 337 -33.39 -18.13 87.36
N TYR A 338 -33.13 -19.40 87.67
CA TYR A 338 -31.95 -20.12 87.19
C TYR A 338 -31.94 -20.28 85.65
N LEU A 339 -33.08 -20.64 85.06
CA LEU A 339 -33.21 -20.75 83.61
C LEU A 339 -33.02 -19.40 82.89
N ASP A 340 -33.49 -18.31 83.49
CA ASP A 340 -33.33 -16.97 82.93
C ASP A 340 -31.90 -16.44 83.06
N PHE A 341 -31.23 -16.73 84.19
CA PHE A 341 -29.82 -16.39 84.39
C PHE A 341 -28.91 -17.02 83.32
N GLY A 342 -29.18 -18.27 82.94
CA GLY A 342 -28.48 -18.94 81.83
C GLY A 342 -28.71 -18.25 80.47
N LYS A 343 -29.91 -17.72 80.21
CA LYS A 343 -30.23 -16.98 78.98
C LYS A 343 -29.59 -15.60 78.95
N LEU A 344 -29.62 -14.88 80.08
CA LEU A 344 -29.00 -13.56 80.21
C LEU A 344 -27.48 -13.62 80.00
N ASN A 345 -26.81 -14.64 80.55
CA ASN A 345 -25.37 -14.83 80.33
C ASN A 345 -25.05 -15.17 78.87
N LYS A 346 -25.87 -16.02 78.21
CA LYS A 346 -25.72 -16.31 76.78
C LYS A 346 -25.95 -15.07 75.92
N ARG A 347 -26.97 -14.27 76.21
CA ARG A 347 -27.27 -13.01 75.51
C ARG A 347 -26.14 -12.00 75.68
N LYS A 348 -25.64 -11.78 76.90
CA LYS A 348 -24.48 -10.91 77.15
C LYS A 348 -23.23 -11.40 76.41
N GLY A 349 -23.03 -12.72 76.34
CA GLY A 349 -21.97 -13.33 75.54
C GLY A 349 -22.10 -13.02 74.04
N LEU A 350 -23.30 -13.15 73.47
CA LEU A 350 -23.58 -12.81 72.07
C LEU A 350 -23.46 -11.30 71.80
N GLU A 351 -23.99 -10.44 72.67
CA GLU A 351 -23.84 -8.99 72.55
C GLU A 351 -22.37 -8.54 72.62
N SER A 352 -21.56 -9.20 73.45
CA SER A 352 -20.11 -8.96 73.49
C SER A 352 -19.42 -9.36 72.19
N LYS A 353 -19.77 -10.53 71.62
CA LYS A 353 -19.23 -11.00 70.33
C LYS A 353 -19.66 -10.09 69.18
N PHE A 354 -20.90 -9.64 69.17
CA PHE A 354 -21.41 -8.69 68.17
C PHE A 354 -20.62 -7.37 68.20
N ARG A 355 -20.39 -6.81 69.41
CA ARG A 355 -19.54 -5.61 69.56
C ARG A 355 -18.08 -5.84 69.18
N GLU A 356 -17.59 -7.07 69.33
CA GLU A 356 -16.24 -7.43 68.91
C GLU A 356 -16.12 -7.45 67.38
N ALA A 357 -17.10 -8.04 66.68
CA ALA A 357 -17.20 -8.02 65.23
C ALA A 357 -17.29 -6.59 64.67
N GLU A 358 -18.14 -5.72 65.25
CA GLU A 358 -18.23 -4.30 64.85
C GLU A 358 -16.88 -3.57 64.99
N ARG A 359 -16.13 -3.86 66.07
CA ARG A 359 -14.79 -3.30 66.27
C ARG A 359 -13.79 -3.82 65.26
N GLN A 360 -13.85 -5.11 64.91
CA GLN A 360 -13.00 -5.70 63.88
C GLN A 360 -13.26 -5.06 62.51
N ARG A 361 -14.53 -4.86 62.14
CA ARG A 361 -14.93 -4.12 60.95
C ARG A 361 -14.36 -2.71 60.92
N ALA A 362 -14.55 -1.93 61.98
CA ALA A 362 -14.05 -0.56 62.07
C ALA A 362 -12.51 -0.49 61.99
N ARG A 363 -11.81 -1.47 62.58
CA ARG A 363 -10.35 -1.59 62.50
C ARG A 363 -9.89 -1.92 61.08
N ALA A 364 -10.51 -2.88 60.41
CA ALA A 364 -10.19 -3.24 59.03
C ALA A 364 -10.37 -2.04 58.07
N GLU A 365 -11.46 -1.28 58.22
CA GLU A 365 -11.67 -0.05 57.44
C GLU A 365 -10.63 1.04 57.73
N ALA A 366 -10.19 1.18 58.98
CA ALA A 366 -9.19 2.17 59.38
C ALA A 366 -7.79 1.82 58.87
N VAL A 367 -7.39 0.55 58.95
CA VAL A 367 -6.11 0.05 58.41
C VAL A 367 -6.06 0.27 56.90
N PHE A 368 -7.12 -0.09 56.18
CA PHE A 368 -7.22 0.12 54.74
C PHE A 368 -7.09 1.61 54.36
N LYS A 369 -7.78 2.51 55.07
CA LYS A 369 -7.68 3.97 54.81
C LYS A 369 -6.27 4.50 55.05
N LYS A 370 -5.53 3.95 56.02
CA LYS A 370 -4.16 4.35 56.34
C LYS A 370 -3.16 3.87 55.29
N GLU A 371 -3.25 2.59 54.88
CA GLU A 371 -2.36 2.00 53.89
C GLU A 371 -2.60 2.55 52.48
N ASN A 372 -3.86 2.81 52.11
CA ASN A 372 -4.22 3.37 50.81
C ASN A 372 -4.32 4.91 50.78
N ALA A 373 -3.75 5.60 51.78
CA ALA A 373 -3.82 7.05 51.87
C ALA A 373 -3.28 7.74 50.60
N LEU A 374 -2.17 7.23 50.03
CA LEU A 374 -1.58 7.75 48.80
C LEU A 374 -2.49 7.53 47.58
N CYS A 375 -3.09 6.34 47.44
CA CYS A 375 -4.03 6.06 46.36
C CYS A 375 -5.30 6.93 46.47
N ILE A 376 -5.81 7.14 47.69
CA ILE A 376 -6.97 8.02 47.93
C ILE A 376 -6.62 9.49 47.60
N GLN A 377 -5.40 9.94 47.90
CA GLN A 377 -4.94 11.26 47.50
C GLN A 377 -4.83 11.39 45.97
N LEU A 378 -4.34 10.35 45.27
CA LEU A 378 -4.28 10.32 43.81
C LEU A 378 -5.69 10.40 43.21
N LEU A 379 -6.64 9.58 43.68
CA LEU A 379 -8.04 9.61 43.24
C LEU A 379 -8.68 11.00 43.41
N LYS A 380 -8.40 11.67 44.53
CA LYS A 380 -8.87 13.04 44.78
C LYS A 380 -8.24 14.06 43.83
N LYS A 381 -6.92 13.97 43.59
CA LYS A 381 -6.22 14.86 42.66
C LYS A 381 -6.70 14.70 41.22
N THR A 382 -7.06 13.48 40.82
CA THR A 382 -7.49 13.16 39.44
C THR A 382 -9.01 13.20 39.25
N GLY A 383 -9.79 13.47 40.30
CA GLY A 383 -11.26 13.49 40.27
C GLY A 383 -11.86 12.15 39.83
N CYS A 384 -11.28 11.03 40.26
CA CYS A 384 -11.77 9.69 39.96
C CYS A 384 -12.50 9.11 41.19
N ALA A 385 -13.61 8.41 40.95
CA ALA A 385 -14.39 7.78 42.02
C ALA A 385 -13.71 6.51 42.55
N ASP A 386 -13.05 5.76 41.67
CA ASP A 386 -12.53 4.42 41.92
C ASP A 386 -11.20 4.16 41.19
N VAL A 387 -10.48 3.13 41.65
CA VAL A 387 -9.16 2.73 41.13
C VAL A 387 -9.25 2.29 39.66
N ALA A 388 -10.36 1.68 39.23
CA ALA A 388 -10.52 1.24 37.84
C ALA A 388 -10.69 2.44 36.89
N SER A 389 -11.53 3.41 37.22
CA SER A 389 -11.64 4.67 36.45
C SER A 389 -10.30 5.41 36.35
N LEU A 390 -9.50 5.41 37.43
CA LEU A 390 -8.17 6.00 37.40
C LEU A 390 -7.22 5.23 36.47
N LYS A 391 -7.21 3.89 36.49
CA LYS A 391 -6.42 3.09 35.55
C LYS A 391 -6.79 3.37 34.10
N GLU A 392 -8.07 3.52 33.80
CA GLU A 392 -8.54 3.85 32.45
C GLU A 392 -8.11 5.27 32.01
N LYS A 393 -8.25 6.27 32.90
CA LYS A 393 -7.75 7.63 32.63
C LYS A 393 -6.24 7.67 32.44
N VAL A 394 -5.48 6.88 33.20
CA VAL A 394 -4.02 6.81 33.03
C VAL A 394 -3.66 6.13 31.71
N ARG A 395 -4.33 5.03 31.34
CA ARG A 395 -4.10 4.36 30.05
C ARG A 395 -4.39 5.29 28.86
N THR A 396 -5.47 6.06 28.93
CA THR A 396 -5.80 7.04 27.89
C THR A 396 -4.79 8.19 27.85
N TYR A 397 -4.28 8.63 29.00
CA TYR A 397 -3.17 9.58 29.09
C TYR A 397 -1.86 9.03 28.50
N GLU A 398 -1.49 7.78 28.77
CA GLU A 398 -0.29 7.17 28.16
C GLU A 398 -0.41 7.06 26.64
N GLN A 399 -1.59 6.68 26.14
CA GLN A 399 -1.88 6.66 24.69
C GLN A 399 -1.75 8.07 24.09
N PHE A 400 -2.27 9.08 24.79
CA PHE A 400 -2.14 10.48 24.42
C PHE A 400 -0.66 10.93 24.36
N VAL A 401 0.14 10.63 25.38
CA VAL A 401 1.57 10.97 25.42
C VAL A 401 2.34 10.26 24.30
N ARG A 402 2.03 9.00 24.01
CA ARG A 402 2.63 8.26 22.88
C ARG A 402 2.25 8.87 21.54
N ALA A 403 0.98 9.18 21.32
CA ALA A 403 0.50 9.82 20.11
C ALA A 403 1.15 11.20 19.90
N ARG A 404 1.33 11.98 20.98
CA ARG A 404 2.05 13.25 20.94
C ARG A 404 3.50 13.07 20.51
N ARG A 405 4.24 12.16 21.15
CA ARG A 405 5.64 11.88 20.81
C ARG A 405 5.81 11.39 19.37
N GLU A 406 4.90 10.56 18.88
CA GLU A 406 4.90 10.08 17.50
C GLU A 406 4.69 11.23 16.50
N LEU A 407 3.70 12.10 16.75
CA LEU A 407 3.46 13.28 15.90
C LEU A 407 4.62 14.28 15.95
N GLU A 408 5.21 14.50 17.13
CA GLU A 408 6.42 15.32 17.30
C GLU A 408 7.58 14.73 16.48
N SER A 409 7.84 13.43 16.61
CA SER A 409 8.90 12.74 15.86
C SER A 409 8.68 12.79 14.34
N GLN A 410 7.44 12.59 13.88
CA GLN A 410 7.09 12.69 12.45
C GLN A 410 7.30 14.12 11.94
N ARG A 411 6.81 15.12 12.66
CA ARG A 411 7.00 16.54 12.33
C ARG A 411 8.50 16.87 12.22
N ASP A 412 9.29 16.45 13.20
CA ASP A 412 10.72 16.74 13.27
C ASP A 412 11.51 16.00 12.18
N GLN A 413 11.08 14.79 11.80
CA GLN A 413 11.66 14.05 10.66
C GLN A 413 11.46 14.81 9.33
N PHE A 414 10.31 15.45 9.12
CA PHE A 414 10.03 16.22 7.91
C PHE A 414 10.66 17.63 7.93
N LEU A 415 10.83 18.24 9.11
CA LEU A 415 11.56 19.50 9.32
C LEU A 415 13.08 19.32 9.15
N GLY A 416 13.63 18.18 9.59
CA GLY A 416 15.06 17.94 9.62
C GLY A 416 15.78 18.95 10.53
N LYS A 417 16.70 19.73 9.96
CA LYS A 417 17.42 20.81 10.68
C LYS A 417 16.83 22.21 10.46
N LYS A 418 15.77 22.32 9.66
CA LYS A 418 15.21 23.60 9.24
C LYS A 418 13.98 23.96 10.06
N THR A 419 13.71 25.24 10.23
CA THR A 419 12.44 25.73 10.78
C THR A 419 11.36 25.76 9.70
N ILE A 420 10.08 25.88 10.10
CA ILE A 420 8.96 26.04 9.16
C ILE A 420 9.15 27.30 8.32
N GLU A 421 9.62 28.38 8.94
CA GLU A 421 9.87 29.69 8.32
C GLU A 421 11.01 29.61 7.30
N GLU A 422 12.09 28.90 7.61
CA GLU A 422 13.19 28.64 6.68
C GLU A 422 12.73 27.80 5.48
N LEU A 423 11.91 26.76 5.72
CA LEU A 423 11.38 25.93 4.64
C LEU A 423 10.41 26.71 3.73
N GLN A 424 9.66 27.65 4.30
CA GLN A 424 8.80 28.55 3.53
C GLN A 424 9.63 29.56 2.71
N SER A 425 10.67 30.12 3.31
CA SER A 425 11.63 30.98 2.60
C SER A 425 12.34 30.24 1.46
N ASP A 426 12.71 28.97 1.65
CA ASP A 426 13.27 28.12 0.58
C ASP A 426 12.28 27.95 -0.59
N VAL A 427 11.00 27.76 -0.30
CA VAL A 427 9.96 27.65 -1.33
C VAL A 427 9.82 28.95 -2.11
N ASP A 428 9.83 30.08 -1.42
CA ASP A 428 9.69 31.41 -2.04
C ASP A 428 10.92 31.74 -2.91
N THR A 429 12.13 31.49 -2.41
CA THR A 429 13.37 31.68 -3.16
C THR A 429 13.46 30.79 -4.40
N LEU A 430 13.11 29.50 -4.29
CA LEU A 430 13.07 28.59 -5.45
C LEU A 430 12.00 29.03 -6.46
N THR A 431 10.86 29.53 -6.00
CA THR A 431 9.79 30.00 -6.90
C THR A 431 10.23 31.27 -7.65
N HIS A 432 10.95 32.18 -6.99
CA HIS A 432 11.54 33.35 -7.63
C HIS A 432 12.59 32.95 -8.68
N GLN A 433 13.49 32.00 -8.35
CA GLN A 433 14.51 31.51 -9.29
C GLN A 433 13.90 30.83 -10.54
N ILE A 434 12.81 30.08 -10.36
CA ILE A 434 12.07 29.49 -11.49
C ILE A 434 11.51 30.60 -12.38
N SER A 435 10.86 31.62 -11.79
CA SER A 435 10.32 32.76 -12.55
C SER A 435 11.41 33.55 -13.30
N ASP A 436 12.58 33.76 -12.69
CA ASP A 436 13.71 34.45 -13.32
C ASP A 436 14.31 33.64 -14.48
N LEU A 437 14.34 32.31 -14.39
CA LEU A 437 14.82 31.46 -15.48
C LEU A 437 13.78 31.32 -16.60
N GLU A 438 12.49 31.24 -16.27
CA GLU A 438 11.40 31.23 -17.25
C GLU A 438 11.37 32.51 -18.08
N THR A 439 11.62 33.68 -17.47
CA THR A 439 11.72 34.95 -18.20
C THR A 439 12.94 34.97 -19.13
N LYS A 440 14.13 34.53 -18.67
CA LYS A 440 15.33 34.40 -19.51
C LYS A 440 15.17 33.43 -20.67
N LEU A 441 14.45 32.32 -20.46
CA LEU A 441 14.13 31.34 -21.52
C LEU A 441 13.16 31.93 -22.56
N LYS A 442 12.14 32.69 -22.12
CA LYS A 442 11.22 33.41 -23.02
C LYS A 442 11.93 34.47 -23.85
N ASP A 443 12.86 35.22 -23.26
CA ASP A 443 13.64 36.22 -23.98
C ASP A 443 14.60 35.61 -25.02
N SER A 444 14.94 34.32 -24.85
CA SER A 444 15.86 33.58 -25.72
C SER A 444 15.15 32.69 -26.77
N SER A 445 13.81 32.71 -26.84
CA SER A 445 13.00 31.74 -27.62
C SER A 445 12.92 32.00 -29.14
N THR A 446 13.95 32.61 -29.74
CA THR A 446 14.00 32.88 -31.20
C THR A 446 14.79 31.85 -31.99
N LEU A 447 15.29 30.77 -31.36
CA LEU A 447 16.03 29.70 -32.05
C LEU A 447 15.12 28.51 -32.42
N PRO A 448 15.14 28.03 -33.67
CA PRO A 448 14.46 26.80 -34.07
C PRO A 448 14.96 25.53 -33.37
N SER A 449 14.02 24.62 -33.18
CA SER A 449 13.95 23.54 -32.18
C SER A 449 14.82 22.30 -32.40
N ASP A 450 15.76 22.29 -33.35
CA ASP A 450 16.44 21.05 -33.75
C ASP A 450 17.97 21.13 -33.61
N ILE A 451 18.45 21.13 -32.36
CA ILE A 451 19.88 21.04 -32.02
C ILE A 451 20.52 19.76 -32.64
N TYR A 452 19.76 18.66 -32.70
CA TYR A 452 20.20 17.40 -33.32
C TYR A 452 20.37 17.48 -34.85
N LEU A 453 19.62 18.35 -35.56
CA LEU A 453 19.83 18.58 -37.00
C LEU A 453 21.18 19.23 -37.26
N ILE A 454 21.45 20.25 -36.44
CA ILE A 454 22.60 21.12 -36.58
C ILE A 454 23.88 20.37 -36.20
N GLN A 455 23.83 19.48 -35.19
CA GLN A 455 24.94 18.58 -34.85
C GLN A 455 25.30 17.63 -36.00
N GLU A 456 24.30 17.08 -36.69
CA GLU A 456 24.53 16.18 -37.82
C GLU A 456 25.05 16.92 -39.06
N GLU A 457 24.54 18.12 -39.33
CA GLU A 457 25.03 18.98 -40.43
C GLU A 457 26.49 19.41 -40.19
N VAL A 458 26.86 19.77 -38.95
CA VAL A 458 28.25 20.04 -38.57
C VAL A 458 29.13 18.81 -38.77
N ARG A 459 28.66 17.62 -38.39
CA ARG A 459 29.39 16.36 -38.56
C ARG A 459 29.63 16.01 -40.03
N VAL A 460 28.61 16.17 -40.88
CA VAL A 460 28.70 15.93 -42.33
C VAL A 460 29.66 16.93 -42.98
N LEU A 461 29.55 18.23 -42.65
CA LEU A 461 30.44 19.26 -43.19
C LEU A 461 31.90 19.07 -42.73
N GLU A 462 32.14 18.66 -41.48
CA GLU A 462 33.48 18.30 -41.00
C GLU A 462 34.05 17.09 -41.76
N GLN A 463 33.22 16.09 -42.04
CA GLN A 463 33.62 14.89 -42.78
C GLN A 463 33.90 15.16 -44.26
N GLU A 464 33.08 16.00 -44.92
CA GLU A 464 33.32 16.45 -46.29
C GLU A 464 34.58 17.31 -46.43
N LEU A 465 34.87 18.15 -45.43
CA LEU A 465 36.10 18.96 -45.38
C LEU A 465 37.35 18.14 -45.06
N ALA A 466 37.20 16.95 -44.46
CA ALA A 466 38.28 16.03 -44.09
C ALA A 466 38.64 15.00 -45.17
N MET A 467 37.83 14.83 -46.22
CA MET A 467 38.16 13.90 -47.33
C MET A 467 39.30 14.44 -48.23
N PRO A 468 40.36 13.66 -48.51
CA PRO A 468 41.40 14.02 -49.47
C PRO A 468 40.93 13.84 -50.93
N LEU A 469 41.31 14.78 -51.80
CA LEU A 469 41.11 14.69 -53.24
C LEU A 469 41.92 13.51 -53.81
N SER A 470 41.25 12.45 -54.24
CA SER A 470 41.88 11.43 -55.09
C SER A 470 40.93 10.95 -56.18
N ALA A 471 41.56 10.64 -57.30
CA ALA A 471 41.04 10.52 -58.64
C ALA A 471 40.34 9.18 -58.96
N ASP A 472 39.61 9.27 -60.05
CA ASP A 472 39.23 8.28 -61.06
C ASP A 472 37.97 7.40 -60.91
N PRO A 473 37.22 7.23 -62.03
CA PRO A 473 35.83 6.78 -62.03
C PRO A 473 35.72 5.29 -62.41
N LYS A 474 34.85 4.55 -61.71
CA LYS A 474 34.43 3.21 -62.15
C LYS A 474 33.24 3.27 -63.12
N PRO A 475 33.16 2.34 -64.08
CA PRO A 475 32.33 2.48 -65.27
C PRO A 475 30.85 2.19 -65.02
N ARG A 476 30.02 2.87 -65.82
CA ARG A 476 28.57 2.71 -65.96
C ARG A 476 28.20 1.30 -66.44
N LEU A 477 27.15 0.73 -65.86
CA LEU A 477 26.36 -0.35 -66.42
C LEU A 477 25.07 0.26 -67.01
N ASP A 478 24.87 0.07 -68.30
CA ASP A 478 23.67 0.51 -69.01
C ASP A 478 22.42 -0.32 -68.62
N PRO A 479 21.20 0.25 -68.75
CA PRO A 479 19.96 -0.42 -68.39
C PRO A 479 19.34 -1.21 -69.57
N LEU A 480 18.74 -2.36 -69.27
CA LEU A 480 17.92 -3.14 -70.21
C LEU A 480 16.43 -2.76 -70.11
N PRO A 481 15.64 -2.96 -71.19
CA PRO A 481 14.43 -2.20 -71.48
C PRO A 481 13.15 -2.81 -70.89
N MET A 482 12.20 -1.94 -70.55
CA MET A 482 10.79 -2.28 -70.26
C MET A 482 10.03 -2.57 -71.56
N ALA A 483 9.14 -3.57 -71.51
CA ALA A 483 8.01 -3.75 -72.41
C ALA A 483 6.74 -4.10 -71.59
N PRO A 484 5.53 -3.84 -72.13
CA PRO A 484 4.42 -3.33 -71.34
C PRO A 484 3.29 -4.33 -71.09
N GLY A 485 2.47 -4.03 -70.08
CA GLY A 485 1.04 -4.35 -70.07
C GLY A 485 0.62 -5.65 -69.39
N SER A 486 0.12 -5.53 -68.16
CA SER A 486 -1.04 -6.32 -67.71
C SER A 486 -1.81 -5.50 -66.66
N ALA A 487 -3.08 -5.28 -66.97
CA ALA A 487 -4.04 -4.66 -66.08
C ALA A 487 -4.50 -5.70 -65.05
N GLU A 488 -4.42 -5.34 -63.76
CA GLU A 488 -5.06 -6.05 -62.66
C GLU A 488 -5.91 -5.08 -61.82
N PRO A 489 -7.00 -5.57 -61.19
CA PRO A 489 -8.18 -4.79 -60.79
C PRO A 489 -7.96 -4.08 -59.43
N PRO A 490 -8.95 -3.33 -58.88
CA PRO A 490 -8.67 -2.21 -57.98
C PRO A 490 -8.05 -2.69 -56.68
N ARG A 491 -6.89 -2.10 -56.35
CA ARG A 491 -6.18 -2.29 -55.08
C ARG A 491 -7.14 -2.01 -53.92
N SER A 492 -7.34 -3.06 -53.12
CA SER A 492 -7.86 -2.99 -51.76
C SER A 492 -7.08 -1.96 -50.94
N ILE A 493 -7.79 -1.32 -50.02
CA ILE A 493 -7.31 -0.33 -49.05
C ILE A 493 -5.94 -0.71 -48.48
N SER A 494 -5.05 0.28 -48.46
CA SER A 494 -3.63 0.28 -48.12
C SER A 494 -3.27 -0.61 -46.91
N SER A 495 -2.59 -1.72 -47.17
CA SER A 495 -1.93 -2.57 -46.16
C SER A 495 -0.76 -1.87 -45.43
N GLY A 496 -0.32 -0.70 -45.90
CA GLY A 496 0.72 0.11 -45.27
C GLY A 496 0.25 0.81 -43.98
N GLU A 497 -0.93 1.42 -43.99
CA GLU A 497 -1.40 2.33 -42.92
C GLU A 497 -1.69 1.60 -41.60
N ALA A 498 -2.30 0.41 -41.66
CA ALA A 498 -2.55 -0.41 -40.47
C ALA A 498 -1.25 -0.98 -39.87
N SER A 499 -0.18 -1.05 -40.67
CA SER A 499 1.09 -1.63 -40.26
C SER A 499 1.95 -0.68 -39.43
N ASP A 500 1.71 0.63 -39.54
CA ASP A 500 2.47 1.67 -38.86
C ASP A 500 2.11 1.79 -37.38
N ILE A 501 0.89 1.40 -37.03
CA ILE A 501 0.29 1.58 -35.69
C ILE A 501 0.75 0.49 -34.73
N LEU A 502 0.93 -0.72 -35.24
CA LEU A 502 1.45 -1.83 -34.45
C LEU A 502 2.92 -1.57 -34.13
N SER A 503 3.29 -1.74 -32.87
CA SER A 503 4.71 -1.74 -32.50
C SER A 503 5.46 -2.89 -33.15
N VAL A 504 6.74 -2.68 -33.46
CA VAL A 504 7.59 -3.72 -34.08
C VAL A 504 7.59 -5.03 -33.25
N PRO A 505 7.73 -5.00 -31.91
CA PRO A 505 7.68 -6.22 -31.10
C PRO A 505 6.32 -6.93 -31.18
N PHE A 506 5.21 -6.19 -31.11
CA PHE A 506 3.87 -6.76 -31.20
C PHE A 506 3.62 -7.40 -32.57
N ARG A 507 3.98 -6.70 -33.65
CA ARG A 507 3.87 -7.22 -35.03
C ARG A 507 4.72 -8.47 -35.26
N ALA A 508 5.95 -8.50 -34.72
CA ALA A 508 6.80 -9.67 -34.77
C ALA A 508 6.19 -10.86 -34.01
N GLY A 509 5.59 -10.61 -32.85
CA GLY A 509 4.86 -11.60 -32.07
C GLY A 509 3.66 -12.19 -32.84
N LEU A 510 2.82 -11.34 -33.44
CA LEU A 510 1.67 -11.77 -34.25
C LEU A 510 2.07 -12.65 -35.43
N ARG A 511 3.30 -12.49 -35.95
CA ARG A 511 3.82 -13.26 -37.09
C ARG A 511 4.41 -14.62 -36.71
N THR A 512 4.47 -14.97 -35.43
CA THR A 512 4.95 -16.30 -35.06
C THR A 512 3.92 -17.36 -35.41
N ALA A 513 4.35 -18.40 -36.13
CA ALA A 513 3.47 -19.47 -36.62
C ALA A 513 2.47 -20.05 -35.58
N PRO A 514 2.89 -20.41 -34.34
CA PRO A 514 1.96 -20.95 -33.35
C PRO A 514 0.98 -19.92 -32.77
N VAL A 515 1.26 -18.62 -32.94
CA VAL A 515 0.34 -17.53 -32.58
C VAL A 515 -0.65 -17.29 -33.71
N GLN A 516 -0.17 -17.29 -34.96
CA GLN A 516 -1.01 -17.08 -36.14
C GLN A 516 -2.14 -18.11 -36.23
N SER A 517 -1.84 -19.39 -36.04
CA SER A 517 -2.85 -20.45 -36.07
C SER A 517 -3.95 -20.21 -35.04
N VAL A 518 -3.57 -19.95 -33.78
CA VAL A 518 -4.52 -19.72 -32.69
C VAL A 518 -5.40 -18.49 -32.94
N LEU A 519 -4.82 -17.40 -33.43
CA LEU A 519 -5.57 -16.16 -33.69
C LEU A 519 -6.50 -16.29 -34.90
N LEU A 520 -6.10 -17.02 -35.94
CA LEU A 520 -6.96 -17.29 -37.09
C LEU A 520 -8.16 -18.17 -36.71
N ASP A 521 -7.93 -19.21 -35.89
CA ASP A 521 -8.98 -20.09 -35.38
C ASP A 521 -10.01 -19.34 -34.52
N HIS A 522 -9.58 -18.31 -33.79
CA HIS A 522 -10.41 -17.50 -32.88
C HIS A 522 -10.72 -16.10 -33.42
N ARG A 523 -10.59 -15.85 -34.73
CA ARG A 523 -10.69 -14.50 -35.31
C ARG A 523 -12.03 -13.81 -35.04
N THR A 524 -13.13 -14.56 -35.10
CA THR A 524 -14.47 -14.03 -34.84
C THR A 524 -14.63 -13.63 -33.37
N GLU A 525 -14.16 -14.48 -32.45
CA GLU A 525 -14.21 -14.18 -31.01
C GLU A 525 -13.34 -12.97 -30.67
N LEU A 526 -12.12 -12.91 -31.22
CA LEU A 526 -11.22 -11.78 -31.05
C LEU A 526 -11.85 -10.47 -31.56
N SER A 527 -12.50 -10.49 -32.73
CA SER A 527 -13.18 -9.32 -33.29
C SER A 527 -14.34 -8.86 -32.41
N ASN A 528 -15.18 -9.81 -31.94
CA ASN A 528 -16.26 -9.50 -31.01
C ASN A 528 -15.73 -8.90 -29.70
N GLN A 529 -14.63 -9.44 -29.18
CA GLN A 529 -14.02 -8.98 -27.95
C GLN A 529 -13.41 -7.58 -28.09
N MET A 530 -12.68 -7.31 -29.18
CA MET A 530 -12.13 -5.97 -29.46
C MET A 530 -13.25 -4.94 -29.58
N THR A 531 -14.31 -5.24 -30.33
CA THR A 531 -15.46 -4.34 -30.49
C THR A 531 -16.15 -4.05 -29.15
N ARG A 532 -16.42 -5.07 -28.33
CA ARG A 532 -16.99 -4.88 -26.98
C ARG A 532 -16.12 -4.00 -26.09
N LEU A 533 -14.80 -4.19 -26.12
CA LEU A 533 -13.86 -3.38 -25.33
C LEU A 533 -13.83 -1.92 -25.83
N ILE A 534 -13.87 -1.70 -27.15
CA ILE A 534 -13.91 -0.35 -27.74
C ILE A 534 -15.19 0.38 -27.34
N GLU A 535 -16.35 -0.26 -27.51
CA GLU A 535 -17.65 0.30 -27.13
C GLU A 535 -17.68 0.68 -25.64
N ARG A 536 -17.12 -0.17 -24.78
CA ARG A 536 -17.04 0.10 -23.34
C ARG A 536 -16.17 1.29 -23.00
N THR A 537 -15.06 1.49 -23.71
CA THR A 537 -14.20 2.65 -23.48
C THR A 537 -14.82 3.96 -23.95
N GLY A 538 -15.88 3.94 -24.77
CA GLY A 538 -16.55 5.15 -25.27
C GLY A 538 -15.70 6.02 -26.21
N GLY A 539 -14.44 5.64 -26.46
CA GLY A 539 -13.49 6.41 -27.27
C GLY A 539 -13.82 6.42 -28.76
N LEU A 540 -14.55 5.41 -29.24
CA LEU A 540 -15.03 5.32 -30.62
C LEU A 540 -16.47 4.81 -30.62
N ASN A 541 -17.41 5.73 -30.45
CA ASN A 541 -18.81 5.42 -30.68
C ASN A 541 -18.96 4.93 -32.12
N GLU A 542 -19.53 3.73 -32.27
CA GLU A 542 -19.94 3.16 -33.57
C GLU A 542 -18.82 2.62 -34.48
N ALA A 543 -17.65 2.26 -33.93
CA ALA A 543 -16.58 1.56 -34.65
C ALA A 543 -16.48 0.07 -34.28
N GLU A 544 -16.37 -0.78 -35.29
CA GLU A 544 -16.07 -2.22 -35.16
C GLU A 544 -14.60 -2.44 -35.56
N MET A 545 -13.86 -3.18 -34.73
CA MET A 545 -12.48 -3.57 -35.02
C MET A 545 -12.42 -5.05 -35.36
N THR A 546 -11.89 -5.36 -36.53
CA THR A 546 -11.67 -6.74 -36.99
C THR A 546 -10.20 -6.94 -37.32
N LEU A 547 -9.73 -8.19 -37.37
CA LEU A 547 -8.43 -8.50 -37.95
C LEU A 547 -8.57 -8.91 -39.41
N SER A 548 -7.63 -8.52 -40.26
CA SER A 548 -7.46 -9.05 -41.62
C SER A 548 -6.87 -10.48 -41.58
N PRO A 549 -6.84 -11.21 -42.71
CA PRO A 549 -6.13 -12.50 -42.79
C PRO A 549 -4.63 -12.40 -42.44
N ASP A 550 -4.02 -11.23 -42.67
CA ASP A 550 -2.64 -10.94 -42.30
C ASP A 550 -2.46 -10.49 -40.84
N LEU A 551 -3.53 -10.61 -40.03
CA LEU A 551 -3.61 -10.19 -38.63
C LEU A 551 -3.34 -8.69 -38.42
N LEU A 552 -3.64 -7.88 -39.44
CA LEU A 552 -3.63 -6.42 -39.32
C LEU A 552 -5.00 -5.93 -38.88
N PRO A 553 -5.08 -4.97 -37.96
CA PRO A 553 -6.36 -4.49 -37.48
C PRO A 553 -7.01 -3.55 -38.51
N VAL A 554 -8.30 -3.78 -38.76
CA VAL A 554 -9.14 -3.03 -39.70
C VAL A 554 -10.31 -2.45 -38.91
N LEU A 555 -10.48 -1.14 -38.99
CA LEU A 555 -11.58 -0.43 -38.38
C LEU A 555 -12.68 -0.18 -39.42
N THR A 556 -13.92 -0.48 -39.05
CA THR A 556 -15.10 -0.19 -39.85
C THR A 556 -16.13 0.56 -39.03
N SER A 557 -16.80 1.55 -39.62
CA SER A 557 -17.95 2.20 -39.00
C SER A 557 -19.16 1.25 -38.92
N ARG A 558 -20.19 1.62 -38.15
CA ARG A 558 -21.51 0.96 -38.18
C ARG A 558 -22.15 0.87 -39.56
N THR A 559 -21.83 1.80 -40.45
CA THR A 559 -22.27 1.78 -41.87
C THR A 559 -21.43 0.84 -42.74
N LYS A 560 -20.56 0.02 -42.13
CA LYS A 560 -19.59 -0.89 -42.77
C LYS A 560 -18.61 -0.19 -43.70
N GLN A 561 -18.38 1.10 -43.49
CA GLN A 561 -17.35 1.83 -44.24
C GLN A 561 -16.00 1.71 -43.53
N PRO A 562 -14.91 1.44 -44.27
CA PRO A 562 -13.57 1.37 -43.70
C PRO A 562 -13.16 2.74 -43.17
N MET A 563 -12.67 2.77 -41.93
CA MET A 563 -12.17 3.97 -41.29
C MET A 563 -10.64 3.96 -41.33
N PRO A 564 -9.99 4.91 -42.02
CA PRO A 564 -8.54 5.00 -42.02
C PRO A 564 -8.05 5.41 -40.63
N TRP A 565 -7.01 4.76 -40.15
CA TRP A 565 -6.48 5.01 -38.82
C TRP A 565 -5.97 6.45 -38.62
N LYS A 566 -5.48 7.08 -39.69
CA LYS A 566 -5.05 8.50 -39.67
C LYS A 566 -6.20 9.47 -39.41
N ALA A 567 -7.45 9.05 -39.61
CA ALA A 567 -8.62 9.87 -39.27
C ALA A 567 -8.95 9.85 -37.77
N LEU A 568 -8.34 8.94 -37.00
CA LEU A 568 -8.48 8.90 -35.54
C LEU A 568 -7.56 9.92 -34.87
N SER A 569 -8.03 10.48 -33.76
CA SER A 569 -7.15 11.24 -32.85
C SER A 569 -6.07 10.33 -32.24
N SER A 570 -4.97 10.92 -31.78
CA SER A 570 -3.87 10.18 -31.14
C SER A 570 -4.34 9.34 -29.95
N GLY A 571 -5.22 9.89 -29.10
CA GLY A 571 -5.80 9.16 -27.97
C GLY A 571 -6.67 7.97 -28.41
N GLN A 572 -7.44 8.11 -29.50
CA GLN A 572 -8.21 7.00 -30.05
C GLN A 572 -7.32 5.90 -30.65
N GLN A 573 -6.21 6.28 -31.30
CA GLN A 573 -5.24 5.30 -31.80
C GLN A 573 -4.59 4.51 -30.65
N ASP A 574 -4.25 5.19 -29.54
CA ASP A 574 -3.69 4.55 -28.36
C ASP A 574 -4.68 3.59 -27.69
N ILE A 575 -5.95 3.99 -27.56
CA ILE A 575 -7.03 3.11 -27.04
C ILE A 575 -7.17 1.88 -27.94
N CYS A 576 -7.24 2.05 -29.25
CA CYS A 576 -7.34 0.95 -30.20
C CYS A 576 -6.14 -0.01 -30.12
N HIS A 577 -4.92 0.53 -30.07
CA HIS A 577 -3.70 -0.28 -29.96
C HIS A 577 -3.68 -1.07 -28.64
N LEU A 578 -4.02 -0.42 -27.52
CA LEU A 578 -4.14 -1.06 -26.21
C LEU A 578 -5.19 -2.18 -26.22
N ILE A 579 -6.40 -1.91 -26.72
CA ILE A 579 -7.48 -2.91 -26.74
C ILE A 579 -7.12 -4.11 -27.61
N LEU A 580 -6.54 -3.86 -28.79
CA LEU A 580 -6.03 -4.92 -29.65
C LEU A 580 -5.02 -5.79 -28.89
N HIS A 581 -4.07 -5.17 -28.20
CA HIS A 581 -3.06 -5.89 -27.42
C HIS A 581 -3.70 -6.72 -26.29
N LEU A 582 -4.64 -6.14 -25.53
CA LEU A 582 -5.33 -6.83 -24.44
C LEU A 582 -6.19 -8.01 -24.94
N ALA A 583 -6.92 -7.80 -26.04
CA ALA A 583 -7.77 -8.83 -26.64
C ALA A 583 -6.92 -10.00 -27.16
N VAL A 584 -5.84 -9.71 -27.89
CA VAL A 584 -4.88 -10.73 -28.35
C VAL A 584 -4.28 -11.47 -27.17
N ALA A 585 -3.80 -10.76 -26.15
CA ALA A 585 -3.22 -11.38 -24.96
C ALA A 585 -4.24 -12.25 -24.21
N GLN A 586 -5.53 -11.91 -24.22
CA GLN A 586 -6.58 -12.68 -23.56
C GLN A 586 -6.94 -13.96 -24.33
N ILE A 587 -7.09 -13.89 -25.66
CA ILE A 587 -7.28 -15.09 -26.50
C ILE A 587 -6.09 -16.04 -26.36
N LEU A 588 -4.87 -15.51 -26.47
CA LEU A 588 -3.66 -16.31 -26.35
C LEU A 588 -3.44 -16.88 -24.95
N SER A 589 -4.01 -16.28 -23.90
CA SER A 589 -3.82 -16.75 -22.52
C SER A 589 -4.36 -18.15 -22.26
N GLN A 590 -5.33 -18.62 -23.07
CA GLN A 590 -5.87 -19.98 -22.98
C GLN A 590 -4.80 -21.03 -23.28
N SER A 591 -4.00 -20.78 -24.31
CA SER A 591 -2.88 -21.65 -24.71
C SER A 591 -1.60 -21.34 -23.93
N TYR A 592 -1.34 -20.05 -23.66
CA TYR A 592 -0.06 -19.54 -23.16
C TYR A 592 -0.24 -18.81 -21.82
N PRO A 593 0.00 -19.47 -20.67
CA PRO A 593 -0.45 -19.01 -19.35
C PRO A 593 0.55 -18.07 -18.67
N PHE A 594 0.98 -17.00 -19.33
CA PHE A 594 1.91 -16.06 -18.72
C PHE A 594 1.22 -14.89 -17.99
N PRO A 595 1.91 -14.19 -17.08
CA PRO A 595 1.49 -12.89 -16.61
C PRO A 595 1.51 -11.84 -17.74
N LEU A 596 0.58 -10.90 -17.68
CA LEU A 596 0.55 -9.70 -18.53
C LEU A 596 1.35 -8.59 -17.84
N ILE A 597 2.34 -8.01 -18.52
CA ILE A 597 3.21 -6.95 -17.98
C ILE A 597 2.95 -5.65 -18.74
N LEU A 598 2.61 -4.58 -18.04
CA LEU A 598 2.25 -3.29 -18.62
C LEU A 598 3.15 -2.22 -18.04
N ASP A 599 4.15 -1.76 -18.80
CA ASP A 599 5.09 -0.71 -18.38
C ASP A 599 4.62 0.68 -18.84
N ASN A 600 3.91 1.35 -17.95
CA ASN A 600 3.44 2.73 -18.09
C ASN A 600 2.62 3.03 -19.36
N PRO A 601 1.63 2.22 -19.77
CA PRO A 601 0.87 2.50 -20.99
C PRO A 601 -0.27 3.52 -20.80
N LEU A 602 -0.75 3.71 -19.58
CA LEU A 602 -1.97 4.49 -19.31
C LEU A 602 -1.83 6.03 -19.36
N PRO A 603 -0.67 6.65 -19.05
CA PRO A 603 -0.57 8.11 -18.98
C PRO A 603 -0.92 8.87 -20.26
N PHE A 604 -0.92 8.20 -21.42
CA PHE A 604 -1.30 8.79 -22.71
C PHE A 604 -2.81 8.92 -22.90
N LEU A 605 -3.59 8.27 -22.04
CA LEU A 605 -5.05 8.35 -22.04
C LEU A 605 -5.50 9.46 -21.09
N ASP A 606 -6.63 10.09 -21.37
CA ASP A 606 -7.28 11.01 -20.43
C ASP A 606 -7.85 10.27 -19.21
N PRO A 607 -8.01 10.94 -18.05
CA PRO A 607 -8.34 10.28 -16.79
C PRO A 607 -9.59 9.37 -16.81
N PRO A 608 -10.71 9.72 -17.47
CA PRO A 608 -11.85 8.81 -17.63
C PRO A 608 -11.48 7.48 -18.29
N HIS A 609 -10.76 7.52 -19.42
CA HIS A 609 -10.34 6.31 -20.13
C HIS A 609 -9.31 5.50 -19.34
N GLN A 610 -8.42 6.15 -18.56
CA GLN A 610 -7.52 5.43 -17.65
C GLN A 610 -8.30 4.57 -16.65
N LEU A 611 -9.38 5.11 -16.06
CA LEU A 611 -10.21 4.37 -15.11
C LEU A 611 -10.95 3.20 -15.79
N MET A 612 -11.49 3.40 -16.99
CA MET A 612 -12.15 2.33 -17.74
C MET A 612 -11.18 1.20 -18.08
N VAL A 613 -9.96 1.54 -18.51
CA VAL A 613 -8.92 0.56 -18.79
C VAL A 613 -8.50 -0.18 -17.51
N LEU A 614 -8.38 0.51 -16.37
CA LEU A 614 -8.10 -0.14 -15.09
C LEU A 614 -9.19 -1.16 -14.73
N ASP A 615 -10.46 -0.85 -14.95
CA ASP A 615 -11.55 -1.80 -14.73
C ASP A 615 -11.45 -3.02 -15.67
N ILE A 616 -11.11 -2.82 -16.94
CA ILE A 616 -10.84 -3.91 -17.90
C ILE A 616 -9.66 -4.77 -17.42
N LEU A 617 -8.57 -4.15 -16.95
CA LEU A 617 -7.40 -4.87 -16.43
C LEU A 617 -7.73 -5.68 -15.19
N ARG A 618 -8.64 -5.20 -14.32
CA ARG A 618 -9.12 -5.96 -13.17
C ARG A 618 -9.92 -7.18 -13.57
N GLU A 619 -10.78 -7.07 -14.59
CA GLU A 619 -11.51 -8.22 -15.12
C GLU A 619 -10.57 -9.25 -15.72
N ILE A 620 -9.59 -8.81 -16.51
CA ILE A 620 -8.53 -9.67 -17.03
C ILE A 620 -7.79 -10.34 -15.86
N ALA A 621 -7.50 -9.58 -14.80
CA ALA A 621 -6.77 -10.06 -13.64
C ALA A 621 -7.50 -11.15 -12.82
N GLN A 622 -8.81 -11.34 -13.01
CA GLN A 622 -9.53 -12.45 -12.38
C GLN A 622 -9.03 -13.82 -12.86
N ASN A 623 -8.57 -13.90 -14.10
CA ASN A 623 -8.16 -15.15 -14.74
C ASN A 623 -6.65 -15.26 -14.95
N ARG A 624 -5.89 -14.18 -14.72
CA ARG A 624 -4.43 -14.17 -14.89
C ARG A 624 -3.77 -13.13 -14.00
N GLN A 625 -2.47 -13.27 -13.78
CA GLN A 625 -1.71 -12.22 -13.12
C GLN A 625 -1.45 -11.06 -14.08
N VAL A 626 -1.70 -9.83 -13.61
CA VAL A 626 -1.39 -8.60 -14.33
C VAL A 626 -0.43 -7.76 -13.49
N LEU A 627 0.64 -7.28 -14.10
CA LEU A 627 1.66 -6.41 -13.49
C LEU A 627 1.61 -5.07 -14.20
N LEU A 628 0.94 -4.09 -13.60
CA LEU A 628 0.85 -2.74 -14.11
C LEU A 628 1.88 -1.85 -13.42
N LEU A 629 2.89 -1.39 -14.15
CA LEU A 629 3.84 -0.40 -13.70
C LEU A 629 3.37 0.99 -14.13
N SER A 630 3.28 1.94 -13.21
CA SER A 630 2.75 3.28 -13.51
C SER A 630 3.53 4.40 -12.81
N SER A 631 3.78 5.49 -13.52
CA SER A 631 4.26 6.75 -12.92
C SER A 631 3.13 7.57 -12.30
N VAL A 632 1.89 7.34 -12.72
CA VAL A 632 0.69 8.02 -12.23
C VAL A 632 0.17 7.28 -10.99
N ALA A 633 -0.28 8.06 -10.01
CA ALA A 633 -0.92 7.52 -8.82
C ALA A 633 -2.37 7.15 -9.08
N TYR A 634 -2.71 5.89 -8.81
CA TYR A 634 -4.09 5.41 -8.85
C TYR A 634 -4.60 5.13 -7.43
N PRO A 635 -5.92 5.27 -7.18
CA PRO A 635 -6.50 4.92 -5.89
C PRO A 635 -6.18 3.47 -5.52
N SER A 636 -5.91 3.16 -4.25
CA SER A 636 -5.55 1.80 -3.82
C SER A 636 -6.61 0.75 -4.18
N ARG A 637 -7.88 1.17 -4.29
CA ARG A 637 -8.99 0.31 -4.75
C ARG A 637 -8.87 -0.14 -6.21
N ALA A 638 -8.00 0.46 -7.01
CA ALA A 638 -7.82 0.15 -8.43
C ALA A 638 -7.00 -1.12 -8.67
N SER A 639 -6.36 -1.68 -7.64
CA SER A 639 -5.51 -2.87 -7.73
C SER A 639 -5.78 -3.84 -6.58
N ASP A 640 -5.50 -5.12 -6.77
CA ASP A 640 -5.61 -6.11 -5.70
C ASP A 640 -4.35 -6.12 -4.82
N HIS A 641 -3.22 -5.68 -5.37
CA HIS A 641 -1.97 -5.50 -4.64
C HIS A 641 -1.21 -4.25 -5.11
N LEU A 642 -0.81 -3.39 -4.18
CA LEU A 642 -0.02 -2.18 -4.45
C LEU A 642 1.42 -2.35 -3.96
N ILE A 643 2.39 -2.07 -4.84
CA ILE A 643 3.83 -2.09 -4.56
C ILE A 643 4.37 -0.69 -4.87
N THR A 644 4.97 -0.02 -3.89
CA THR A 644 5.54 1.32 -4.08
C THR A 644 7.06 1.24 -4.18
N LEU A 645 7.61 1.69 -5.31
CA LEU A 645 9.05 1.89 -5.50
C LEU A 645 9.45 3.26 -4.95
N LYS A 646 10.53 3.29 -4.17
CA LYS A 646 11.06 4.50 -3.51
C LYS A 646 12.21 5.11 -4.30
#